data_AF-A0A1Y3W1M9-F1
#
_entry.id   AF-A0A1Y3W1M9-F1
#
_cell.length_a   1.000
_cell.length_b   1.000
_cell.length_c   1.000
_cell.angle_alpha   90.00
_cell.angle_beta   90.00
_cell.angle_gamma   90.00
#
_symmetry.space_group_name_H-M   'P 1'
#
loop_
_entity.id
_entity.type
_entity.pdbx_description
1 polymer ?
#
loop_
_entity_poly.entity_id
_entity_poly.type
_entity_poly.pdbx_seq_one_letter_code
_entity_poly.pdbx_strand_id
1 'polypeptide(L)'
;MVTAACSRDELEGGSGEQQVPEGYLAIQFGTNVPDMQQVSTRSVDSDGRGIQDMVLYCFSASGAFITTVEAKIVTDPIDPNVNASLSGSFSAIVPDYTKIIHFVANQNLTDFNESEMGGKHESDLMATLIASSGRMIYWQRVACEEGEDNMAVALEREGKKIVMVRNQARVTVKNPQNGYVNIDAFTTHNTHAFGTVAPYNSETHDFEWTPGVKGYLSLPANDEQIHLEGTEDGSFNLDEKYILECENELSDPVSVILHGENGKYYRILLLDEESEPLPIRRNHSYNIEIVGPLSYGYDSFAEALDGTPTNNVWISVPDDINEVSDGTHRLIVDETFVVYLGTTTRSVDLTYRYEVKNGDGEYGPETTGQVLATWVGGGTTVATSEIKNVYDNNTGIGTLTITLNQLGQNETKREGIIQVKAGKLRRTIKVITVREFKFEPTWTSAQIYGNVEGQPVTLMFTIPEDFPEELLPLRVKIGADWLNIRQSTGQQLATITSISNPDEFSENDPWKFKFVYEATHTGVQRVYFNTVLKPEKEGDAYKNGTLTIEAEHFITLEKVFPFSDHNYYISIGGLIDVNGSNLGDEMPDGETVYYCLVPQKVSAPVTFDVQLREEKEGRGNDPVVSDENDVFLLYSQYLTRYDDEDIPGGAGNKECDFKPIDEGTWGTGGRVFSFTPVQKGKSDYKIYLKTDRPNSAEVIRIASSESNPEAGYEYKGNHYRSITFELANNDPFKFSGKLKNGNLTINANESGEWSYEVGQEVDLEFDITSFRGTDNKSADPFGTEFKVYIDAPMLEIDDNRRGSAYPEEIFKEDPNVEGRFIYVVKAKRDENRNGTDDVAIKDVDNGNVQVNPGVGPADQTGEHKVLPFKTKSIVSAGEITISADENVVIFSDESFTIANTPITGTIEFSEDGKSYSPVPKDGFVTFEVEGGSPRIGSMTITEDGKYTLRLRKEYRYDWERTKIWVHYRVDDKIYHADVNSLKELFENGTIKMNLEQ
;
A
#
# COMPACT_ATOMS: atom_id res chain seq x y z
N MET A 1 -8.13 89.12 -38.94
CA MET A 1 -9.52 88.60 -38.89
C MET A 1 -9.54 87.61 -37.74
N VAL A 2 -10.36 87.78 -36.69
CA VAL A 2 -11.84 87.57 -36.64
C VAL A 2 -12.14 86.08 -36.81
N THR A 3 -12.68 85.32 -35.84
CA THR A 3 -13.22 85.57 -34.46
C THR A 3 -13.17 84.24 -33.65
N ALA A 4 -12.92 84.19 -32.33
CA ALA A 4 -13.86 84.31 -31.16
C ALA A 4 -14.93 83.18 -31.05
N ALA A 5 -15.39 82.69 -29.87
CA ALA A 5 -15.19 83.14 -28.47
C ALA A 5 -15.50 82.06 -27.36
N CYS A 6 -14.87 82.23 -26.19
CA CYS A 6 -15.38 82.07 -24.79
C CYS A 6 -16.13 80.82 -24.26
N SER A 7 -15.41 80.00 -23.47
CA SER A 7 -15.59 79.68 -22.02
C SER A 7 -16.98 79.55 -21.35
N ARG A 8 -17.15 78.50 -20.52
CA ARG A 8 -17.50 78.60 -19.08
C ARG A 8 -17.03 77.38 -18.26
N ASP A 9 -17.03 77.53 -16.93
CA ASP A 9 -16.32 76.78 -15.90
C ASP A 9 -17.10 75.62 -15.23
N GLU A 10 -16.34 74.78 -14.53
CA GLU A 10 -16.63 74.04 -13.28
C GLU A 10 -17.97 73.33 -13.05
N LEU A 11 -17.86 72.01 -12.79
CA LEU A 11 -18.51 71.39 -11.64
C LEU A 11 -17.53 70.37 -11.02
N GLU A 12 -17.31 70.47 -9.72
CA GLU A 12 -16.40 69.59 -8.98
C GLU A 12 -17.02 68.20 -8.79
N GLY A 13 -16.22 67.16 -9.03
CA GLY A 13 -16.47 65.78 -8.60
C GLY A 13 -15.12 65.20 -8.20
N GLY A 14 -14.90 65.05 -6.90
CA GLY A 14 -13.54 64.98 -6.34
C GLY A 14 -12.71 63.81 -6.88
N SER A 15 -11.60 64.12 -7.54
CA SER A 15 -10.48 63.19 -7.65
C SER A 15 -9.92 62.96 -6.25
N GLY A 16 -10.28 61.83 -5.65
CA GLY A 16 -9.55 61.30 -4.50
C GLY A 16 -8.15 60.91 -4.96
N GLU A 17 -7.21 61.86 -4.93
CA GLU A 17 -5.79 61.57 -5.11
C GLU A 17 -5.37 60.60 -4.01
N GLN A 18 -5.30 59.32 -4.35
CA GLN A 18 -4.85 58.27 -3.45
C GLN A 18 -3.36 58.52 -3.19
N GLN A 19 -3.06 59.20 -2.08
CA GLN A 19 -1.69 59.54 -1.69
C GLN A 19 -0.85 58.27 -1.61
N VAL A 20 0.04 58.10 -2.58
CA VAL A 20 1.04 57.05 -2.57
C VAL A 20 2.01 57.35 -1.41
N PRO A 21 2.17 56.44 -0.42
CA PRO A 21 3.06 56.71 0.71
C PRO A 21 4.52 56.84 0.26
N GLU A 22 5.33 57.56 1.04
CA GLU A 22 6.77 57.66 0.82
C GLU A 22 7.42 56.27 0.91
N GLY A 23 8.17 55.87 -0.11
CA GLY A 23 8.72 54.51 -0.27
C GLY A 23 7.84 53.52 -1.07
N TYR A 24 6.75 53.98 -1.68
CA TYR A 24 5.84 53.15 -2.49
C TYR A 24 5.63 53.70 -3.92
N LEU A 25 5.19 52.81 -4.81
CA LEU A 25 4.94 53.05 -6.22
C LEU A 25 3.53 52.56 -6.59
N ALA A 26 2.71 53.43 -7.20
CA ALA A 26 1.46 53.01 -7.82
C ALA A 26 1.72 52.41 -9.22
N ILE A 27 1.15 51.23 -9.47
CA ILE A 27 1.21 50.53 -10.76
C ILE A 27 -0.19 50.26 -11.32
N GLN A 28 -0.29 50.21 -12.65
CA GLN A 28 -1.51 49.88 -13.39
C GLN A 28 -1.19 48.94 -14.54
N PHE A 29 -2.00 47.90 -14.71
CA PHE A 29 -1.81 46.86 -15.72
C PHE A 29 -3.15 46.21 -16.09
N GLY A 30 -3.27 45.73 -17.32
CA GLY A 30 -4.34 44.84 -17.75
C GLY A 30 -3.89 43.38 -17.80
N THR A 31 -4.84 42.45 -17.82
CA THR A 31 -4.59 41.00 -17.91
C THR A 31 -5.08 40.41 -19.22
N ASN A 32 -4.50 39.26 -19.61
CA ASN A 32 -4.96 38.45 -20.73
C ASN A 32 -4.67 36.96 -20.47
N VAL A 33 -5.69 36.19 -20.10
CA VAL A 33 -5.54 34.73 -20.08
C VAL A 33 -5.57 34.22 -21.53
N PRO A 34 -4.57 33.44 -22.01
CA PRO A 34 -4.59 32.86 -23.35
C PRO A 34 -5.61 31.72 -23.42
N ASP A 35 -6.01 31.32 -24.63
CA ASP A 35 -6.77 30.09 -24.81
C ASP A 35 -5.96 28.87 -24.34
N MET A 36 -6.65 27.81 -23.92
CA MET A 36 -5.98 26.56 -23.58
C MET A 36 -5.38 25.93 -24.83
N GLN A 37 -4.16 25.41 -24.73
CA GLN A 37 -3.56 24.68 -25.85
C GLN A 37 -4.33 23.38 -26.09
N GLN A 38 -4.90 23.24 -27.29
CA GLN A 38 -5.71 22.07 -27.64
C GLN A 38 -4.80 20.86 -27.89
N VAL A 39 -4.81 19.90 -26.97
CA VAL A 39 -4.28 18.55 -27.20
C VAL A 39 -5.31 17.79 -28.05
N SER A 40 -4.86 17.19 -29.15
CA SER A 40 -5.73 16.83 -30.28
C SER A 40 -6.46 15.49 -30.13
N THR A 41 -7.42 15.46 -29.21
CA THR A 41 -8.76 14.96 -29.53
C THR A 41 -9.69 16.18 -29.81
N ARG A 42 -10.94 16.04 -30.29
CA ARG A 42 -11.64 17.09 -31.09
C ARG A 42 -12.98 17.62 -30.52
N SER A 43 -13.19 18.96 -30.42
CA SER A 43 -14.38 19.60 -31.06
C SER A 43 -15.73 20.14 -30.40
N VAL A 44 -16.09 21.04 -29.45
CA VAL A 44 -15.77 21.96 -28.27
C VAL A 44 -17.17 22.53 -27.83
N ASP A 45 -17.54 23.26 -26.75
CA ASP A 45 -17.06 24.02 -25.54
C ASP A 45 -18.31 24.12 -24.57
N SER A 46 -18.50 24.79 -23.41
CA SER A 46 -17.82 25.77 -22.51
C SER A 46 -18.25 25.55 -21.00
N ASP A 47 -18.13 26.35 -19.91
CA ASP A 47 -18.47 27.78 -19.60
C ASP A 47 -17.81 28.42 -18.32
N GLY A 48 -17.26 27.66 -17.34
CA GLY A 48 -16.92 28.19 -15.99
C GLY A 48 -15.61 28.99 -15.83
N ARG A 49 -15.53 30.23 -16.35
CA ARG A 49 -14.23 30.86 -16.71
C ARG A 49 -14.01 32.31 -16.24
N GLY A 50 -12.83 32.60 -15.68
CA GLY A 50 -12.29 33.97 -15.52
C GLY A 50 -11.52 34.25 -14.22
N ILE A 51 -10.91 35.44 -14.16
CA ILE A 51 -10.22 36.01 -12.98
C ILE A 51 -11.26 36.66 -12.05
N GLN A 52 -11.13 36.45 -10.73
CA GLN A 52 -12.06 36.94 -9.71
C GLN A 52 -11.38 37.83 -8.67
N ASP A 53 -10.17 37.47 -8.25
CA ASP A 53 -9.29 38.24 -7.36
C ASP A 53 -7.84 38.17 -7.85
N MET A 54 -6.95 39.02 -7.32
CA MET A 54 -5.52 38.96 -7.64
C MET A 54 -4.65 39.54 -6.52
N VAL A 55 -3.55 38.85 -6.22
CA VAL A 55 -2.50 39.30 -5.32
C VAL A 55 -1.13 39.26 -6.00
N LEU A 56 -0.28 40.21 -5.65
CA LEU A 56 1.05 40.46 -6.20
C LEU A 56 2.11 40.10 -5.16
N TYR A 57 2.84 39.00 -5.37
CA TYR A 57 4.01 38.69 -4.54
C TYR A 57 5.18 39.53 -5.02
N CYS A 58 5.67 40.44 -4.16
CA CYS A 58 6.68 41.43 -4.50
C CYS A 58 8.07 40.97 -4.03
N PHE A 59 9.05 41.01 -4.92
CA PHE A 59 10.44 40.58 -4.65
C PHE A 59 11.45 41.66 -5.09
N SER A 60 12.63 41.62 -4.45
CA SER A 60 13.74 42.55 -4.71
C SER A 60 14.53 42.22 -5.99
N ALA A 61 15.51 43.05 -6.33
CA ALA A 61 16.45 42.79 -7.43
C ALA A 61 17.27 41.48 -7.27
N SER A 62 17.33 40.91 -6.07
CA SER A 62 18.02 39.65 -5.78
C SER A 62 17.03 38.49 -5.55
N GLY A 63 15.80 38.60 -6.07
CA GLY A 63 14.74 37.59 -5.91
C GLY A 63 14.26 37.38 -4.48
N ALA A 64 14.63 38.25 -3.53
CA ALA A 64 14.27 38.08 -2.12
C ALA A 64 12.87 38.66 -1.83
N PHE A 65 12.01 37.90 -1.15
CA PHE A 65 10.63 38.27 -0.87
C PHE A 65 10.51 39.51 0.03
N ILE A 66 9.61 40.42 -0.35
CA ILE A 66 9.32 41.68 0.33
C ILE A 66 7.98 41.61 1.09
N THR A 67 6.88 41.39 0.36
CA THR A 67 5.49 41.43 0.86
C THR A 67 4.51 40.99 -0.25
N THR A 68 3.23 40.77 0.07
CA THR A 68 2.15 40.64 -0.91
C THR A 68 1.28 41.90 -0.99
N VAL A 69 0.68 42.17 -2.15
CA VAL A 69 -0.18 43.34 -2.38
C VAL A 69 -1.40 42.95 -3.20
N GLU A 70 -2.61 43.17 -2.68
CA GLU A 70 -3.85 42.97 -3.45
C GLU A 70 -3.97 43.97 -4.61
N ALA A 71 -4.37 43.47 -5.79
CA ALA A 71 -4.59 44.31 -6.97
C ALA A 71 -6.08 44.64 -7.13
N LYS A 72 -6.42 45.94 -7.05
CA LYS A 72 -7.78 46.45 -7.18
C LYS A 72 -8.20 46.54 -8.64
N ILE A 73 -9.34 45.96 -8.98
CA ILE A 73 -9.97 46.07 -10.29
C ILE A 73 -10.29 47.54 -10.59
N VAL A 74 -9.91 47.99 -11.78
CA VAL A 74 -10.25 49.31 -12.34
C VAL A 74 -11.36 49.11 -13.36
N THR A 75 -12.55 49.60 -13.05
CA THR A 75 -13.77 49.31 -13.83
C THR A 75 -13.84 50.09 -15.14
N ASP A 76 -13.87 49.35 -16.25
CA ASP A 76 -14.76 49.66 -17.39
C ASP A 76 -16.09 48.90 -17.16
N PRO A 77 -17.21 49.29 -17.79
CA PRO A 77 -18.52 48.71 -17.49
C PRO A 77 -18.66 47.28 -18.04
N ILE A 78 -18.55 46.29 -17.15
CA ILE A 78 -18.83 44.88 -17.42
C ILE A 78 -20.35 44.67 -17.45
N ASP A 79 -20.84 43.80 -18.34
CA ASP A 79 -22.24 43.37 -18.35
C ASP A 79 -22.54 42.55 -17.08
N PRO A 80 -23.56 42.91 -16.27
CA PRO A 80 -23.84 42.23 -14.99
C PRO A 80 -24.21 40.74 -15.12
N ASN A 81 -24.35 40.22 -16.33
CA ASN A 81 -24.53 38.79 -16.60
C ASN A 81 -23.21 38.00 -16.76
N VAL A 82 -22.04 38.65 -16.71
CA VAL A 82 -20.72 38.03 -16.94
C VAL A 82 -19.83 38.11 -15.69
N ASN A 83 -20.02 37.14 -14.79
CA ASN A 83 -19.46 37.16 -13.42
C ASN A 83 -17.94 36.86 -13.31
N ALA A 84 -17.25 36.60 -14.41
CA ALA A 84 -15.79 36.46 -14.44
C ALA A 84 -15.26 36.74 -15.85
N SER A 85 -14.11 37.42 -15.95
CA SER A 85 -13.50 37.80 -17.24
C SER A 85 -12.08 37.23 -17.39
N LEU A 86 -11.72 36.87 -18.62
CA LEU A 86 -10.36 36.45 -18.99
C LEU A 86 -9.43 37.64 -19.32
N SER A 87 -9.94 38.87 -19.23
CA SER A 87 -9.15 40.10 -19.28
C SER A 87 -9.82 41.22 -18.46
N GLY A 88 -9.06 41.88 -17.59
CA GLY A 88 -9.51 43.05 -16.82
C GLY A 88 -8.38 44.05 -16.61
N SER A 89 -8.72 45.23 -16.11
CA SER A 89 -7.76 46.29 -15.72
C SER A 89 -7.60 46.31 -14.21
N PHE A 90 -6.36 46.50 -13.73
CA PHE A 90 -5.99 46.39 -12.31
C PHE A 90 -5.03 47.51 -11.90
N SER A 91 -5.01 47.81 -10.61
CA SER A 91 -4.14 48.79 -9.97
C SER A 91 -3.66 48.33 -8.60
N ALA A 92 -2.43 48.65 -8.24
CA ALA A 92 -1.84 48.28 -6.95
C ALA A 92 -0.85 49.36 -6.48
N ILE A 93 -0.51 49.35 -5.19
CA ILE A 93 0.54 50.19 -4.60
C ILE A 93 1.58 49.27 -3.95
N VAL A 94 2.75 49.15 -4.57
CA VAL A 94 3.83 48.22 -4.17
C VAL A 94 5.03 49.00 -3.60
N PRO A 95 5.91 48.40 -2.77
CA PRO A 95 7.15 49.06 -2.34
C PRO A 95 8.00 49.48 -3.53
N ASP A 96 8.60 50.67 -3.50
CA ASP A 96 9.27 51.27 -4.67
C ASP A 96 10.52 50.50 -5.16
N TYR A 97 11.15 49.74 -4.26
CA TYR A 97 12.28 48.85 -4.53
C TYR A 97 11.89 47.44 -5.02
N THR A 98 10.61 47.20 -5.30
CA THR A 98 10.13 45.98 -5.96
C THR A 98 10.65 45.91 -7.39
N LYS A 99 11.31 44.80 -7.75
CA LYS A 99 11.90 44.58 -9.08
C LYS A 99 11.43 43.30 -9.77
N ILE A 100 10.77 42.40 -9.05
CA ILE A 100 10.09 41.25 -9.62
C ILE A 100 8.72 41.14 -8.94
N ILE A 101 7.68 40.81 -9.71
CA ILE A 101 6.35 40.49 -9.19
C ILE A 101 5.86 39.17 -9.79
N HIS A 102 5.36 38.28 -8.94
CA HIS A 102 4.46 37.20 -9.38
C HIS A 102 3.00 37.64 -9.15
N PHE A 103 2.26 37.76 -10.25
CA PHE A 103 0.84 38.07 -10.31
C PHE A 103 0.08 36.75 -10.16
N VAL A 104 -0.69 36.59 -9.09
CA VAL A 104 -1.43 35.36 -8.82
C VAL A 104 -2.90 35.70 -8.60
N ALA A 105 -3.75 35.16 -9.46
CA ALA A 105 -5.20 35.33 -9.40
C ALA A 105 -5.89 34.06 -8.89
N ASN A 106 -6.93 34.25 -8.07
CA ASN A 106 -7.75 33.21 -7.46
C ASN A 106 -7.04 32.31 -6.43
N GLN A 107 -5.76 32.54 -6.07
CA GLN A 107 -5.10 31.76 -5.02
C GLN A 107 -5.61 32.15 -3.64
N ASN A 108 -5.78 31.17 -2.74
CA ASN A 108 -6.09 31.45 -1.34
C ASN A 108 -4.80 31.71 -0.54
N LEU A 109 -4.70 32.89 0.10
CA LEU A 109 -3.54 33.30 0.92
C LEU A 109 -3.73 33.10 2.43
N THR A 110 -4.78 32.37 2.82
CA THR A 110 -5.17 32.13 4.22
C THR A 110 -4.01 31.86 5.18
N ASP A 111 -3.13 30.90 4.88
CA ASP A 111 -2.03 30.50 5.77
C ASP A 111 -0.68 31.14 5.39
N PHE A 112 -0.68 32.11 4.47
CA PHE A 112 0.53 32.69 3.92
C PHE A 112 1.17 33.70 4.89
N ASN A 113 1.95 33.20 5.85
CA ASN A 113 2.66 34.05 6.81
C ASN A 113 3.86 34.76 6.16
N GLU A 114 3.67 35.99 5.71
CA GLU A 114 4.74 36.85 5.15
C GLU A 114 5.99 36.92 6.05
N SER A 115 5.83 36.90 7.38
CA SER A 115 6.95 37.03 8.30
C SER A 115 7.87 35.79 8.35
N GLU A 116 7.37 34.62 7.97
CA GLU A 116 8.16 33.39 7.79
C GLU A 116 8.75 33.26 6.38
N MET A 117 8.24 34.04 5.43
CA MET A 117 8.71 34.08 4.03
C MET A 117 9.69 35.22 3.76
N GLY A 118 9.78 36.20 4.66
CA GLY A 118 10.64 37.39 4.54
C GLY A 118 12.09 37.04 4.20
N GLY A 119 12.55 37.48 3.02
CA GLY A 119 13.92 37.25 2.56
C GLY A 119 14.21 35.88 1.93
N LYS A 120 13.24 34.96 1.82
CA LYS A 120 13.36 33.76 0.97
C LYS A 120 13.50 34.17 -0.51
N HIS A 121 14.15 33.33 -1.33
CA HIS A 121 14.19 33.54 -2.77
C HIS A 121 12.84 33.21 -3.42
N GLU A 122 12.55 33.74 -4.61
CA GLU A 122 11.32 33.45 -5.37
C GLU A 122 11.13 31.96 -5.65
N SER A 123 12.22 31.21 -5.90
CA SER A 123 12.21 29.74 -5.98
C SER A 123 11.69 29.08 -4.70
N ASP A 124 12.23 29.49 -3.56
CA ASP A 124 12.05 28.86 -2.24
C ASP A 124 10.70 29.19 -1.59
N LEU A 125 9.88 29.97 -2.30
CA LEU A 125 8.57 30.45 -1.89
C LEU A 125 7.54 30.07 -2.95
N MET A 126 7.68 30.53 -4.20
CA MET A 126 6.64 30.36 -5.22
C MET A 126 6.50 28.92 -5.72
N ALA A 127 7.55 28.10 -5.61
CA ALA A 127 7.49 26.67 -5.94
C ALA A 127 6.81 25.83 -4.85
N THR A 128 6.81 26.29 -3.59
CA THR A 128 6.16 25.59 -2.45
C THR A 128 4.73 26.07 -2.20
N LEU A 129 4.12 26.81 -3.13
CA LEU A 129 2.74 27.27 -3.01
C LEU A 129 1.79 26.28 -3.68
N ILE A 130 0.89 25.72 -2.86
CA ILE A 130 -0.03 24.67 -3.28
C ILE A 130 -1.41 25.23 -3.64
N ALA A 131 -2.00 24.61 -4.65
CA ALA A 131 -3.29 24.91 -5.24
C ALA A 131 -4.20 23.68 -5.19
N SER A 132 -5.40 23.82 -4.60
CA SER A 132 -6.42 22.76 -4.59
C SER A 132 -7.15 22.65 -5.93
N SER A 133 -7.57 21.45 -6.31
CA SER A 133 -8.38 21.18 -7.51
C SER A 133 -9.66 22.05 -7.62
N GLY A 134 -10.27 22.43 -6.48
CA GLY A 134 -11.52 23.18 -6.44
C GLY A 134 -11.50 24.65 -6.91
N ARG A 135 -10.35 25.23 -7.33
CA ARG A 135 -10.31 26.60 -7.88
C ARG A 135 -9.23 26.78 -8.94
N MET A 136 -9.64 27.28 -10.11
CA MET A 136 -8.75 27.67 -11.22
C MET A 136 -7.93 28.90 -10.83
N ILE A 137 -6.61 28.76 -10.76
CA ILE A 137 -5.64 29.83 -10.50
C ILE A 137 -5.04 30.30 -11.83
N TYR A 138 -4.75 31.59 -11.93
CA TYR A 138 -3.96 32.16 -13.04
C TYR A 138 -2.69 32.82 -12.49
N TRP A 139 -1.57 32.65 -13.20
CA TRP A 139 -0.26 33.11 -12.76
C TRP A 139 0.49 33.86 -13.87
N GLN A 140 1.30 34.85 -13.52
CA GLN A 140 2.38 35.38 -14.38
C GLN A 140 3.54 35.93 -13.54
N ARG A 141 4.77 35.91 -14.06
CA ARG A 141 5.93 36.63 -13.48
C ARG A 141 6.36 37.77 -14.40
N VAL A 142 6.67 38.94 -13.83
CA VAL A 142 7.33 40.06 -14.53
C VAL A 142 8.51 40.54 -13.71
N ALA A 143 9.64 40.77 -14.36
CA ALA A 143 10.87 41.31 -13.77
C ALA A 143 11.30 42.59 -14.49
N CYS A 144 12.04 43.45 -13.79
CA CYS A 144 12.73 44.58 -14.40
C CYS A 144 13.99 44.13 -15.16
N GLU A 145 14.17 44.61 -16.39
CA GLU A 145 15.39 44.41 -17.19
C GLU A 145 16.55 45.34 -16.76
N GLU A 146 17.77 45.06 -17.23
CA GLU A 146 18.96 45.85 -16.87
C GLU A 146 18.85 47.30 -17.39
N GLY A 147 18.64 48.23 -16.46
CA GLY A 147 18.45 49.66 -16.74
C GLY A 147 17.02 50.17 -16.50
N GLU A 148 16.06 49.32 -16.13
CA GLU A 148 14.71 49.77 -15.77
C GLU A 148 14.63 50.32 -14.34
N ASP A 149 14.27 51.60 -14.20
CA ASP A 149 14.25 52.32 -12.92
C ASP A 149 13.30 51.70 -11.88
N ASN A 150 12.12 51.19 -12.28
CA ASN A 150 11.16 50.55 -11.39
C ASN A 150 10.11 49.71 -12.16
N MET A 151 9.26 48.98 -11.43
CA MET A 151 8.25 48.06 -11.98
C MET A 151 7.20 48.71 -12.90
N ALA A 152 6.96 50.03 -12.82
CA ALA A 152 6.07 50.69 -13.76
C ALA A 152 6.67 50.78 -15.18
N VAL A 153 8.01 50.82 -15.29
CA VAL A 153 8.74 50.75 -16.57
C VAL A 153 8.65 49.34 -17.15
N ALA A 154 8.89 48.31 -16.34
CA ALA A 154 8.76 46.91 -16.74
C ALA A 154 7.33 46.58 -17.24
N LEU A 155 6.30 47.11 -16.58
CA LEU A 155 4.91 46.98 -17.03
C LEU A 155 4.61 47.80 -18.30
N GLU A 156 5.33 48.88 -18.60
CA GLU A 156 5.24 49.57 -19.90
C GLU A 156 5.94 48.80 -21.03
N ARG A 157 7.03 48.09 -20.73
CA ARG A 157 7.70 47.14 -21.65
C ARG A 157 6.78 45.97 -22.00
N GLU A 158 6.05 45.43 -21.03
CA GLU A 158 4.95 44.46 -21.23
C GLU A 158 3.65 45.08 -21.80
N GLY A 159 3.71 46.29 -22.37
CA GLY A 159 2.58 46.97 -23.04
C GLY A 159 1.37 47.27 -22.15
N LYS A 160 1.56 47.25 -20.82
CA LYS A 160 0.53 47.21 -19.77
C LYS A 160 -0.51 46.10 -19.95
N LYS A 161 -0.17 44.95 -20.57
CA LYS A 161 -1.08 43.80 -20.66
C LYS A 161 -0.36 42.46 -20.45
N ILE A 162 -0.34 42.00 -19.19
CA ILE A 162 0.32 40.75 -18.81
C ILE A 162 -0.48 39.52 -19.25
N VAL A 163 0.20 38.49 -19.74
CA VAL A 163 -0.41 37.19 -20.12
C VAL A 163 -0.35 36.24 -18.94
N MET A 164 -1.48 35.67 -18.51
CA MET A 164 -1.54 34.81 -17.31
C MET A 164 -1.91 33.36 -17.65
N VAL A 165 -1.13 32.39 -17.20
CA VAL A 165 -1.35 30.96 -17.44
C VAL A 165 -2.23 30.33 -16.36
N ARG A 166 -3.13 29.43 -16.74
CA ARG A 166 -3.92 28.58 -15.81
C ARG A 166 -3.04 27.53 -15.14
N ASN A 167 -3.30 27.18 -13.88
CA ASN A 167 -2.64 26.05 -13.19
C ASN A 167 -3.22 24.67 -13.54
N GLN A 168 -4.45 24.60 -14.05
CA GLN A 168 -5.15 23.34 -14.36
C GLN A 168 -5.26 23.06 -15.86
N ALA A 169 -5.38 21.77 -16.18
CA ALA A 169 -5.84 21.26 -17.46
C ALA A 169 -7.38 21.16 -17.50
N ARG A 170 -7.94 20.91 -18.69
CA ARG A 170 -9.37 20.60 -18.91
C ARG A 170 -9.56 19.27 -19.61
N VAL A 171 -10.53 18.47 -19.19
CA VAL A 171 -11.04 17.27 -19.89
C VAL A 171 -12.50 17.51 -20.29
N THR A 172 -12.86 17.17 -21.53
CA THR A 172 -14.24 17.31 -22.06
C THR A 172 -14.53 16.25 -23.12
N VAL A 173 -15.77 15.73 -23.12
CA VAL A 173 -16.34 14.85 -24.17
C VAL A 173 -17.10 15.71 -25.17
N LYS A 174 -16.73 15.65 -26.44
CA LYS A 174 -17.05 16.72 -27.40
C LYS A 174 -18.01 16.33 -28.52
N ASN A 175 -18.28 15.04 -28.67
CA ASN A 175 -19.44 14.52 -29.40
C ASN A 175 -20.24 13.50 -28.55
N PRO A 176 -20.76 13.91 -27.36
CA PRO A 176 -21.49 13.01 -26.48
C PRO A 176 -22.68 12.36 -27.19
N GLN A 177 -23.40 13.11 -28.02
CA GLN A 177 -24.38 12.57 -28.97
C GLN A 177 -23.65 12.18 -30.28
N ASN A 178 -23.66 10.89 -30.64
CA ASN A 178 -22.91 10.36 -31.79
C ASN A 178 -23.59 9.13 -32.43
N GLY A 179 -22.98 8.57 -33.47
CA GLY A 179 -23.54 7.47 -34.25
C GLY A 179 -23.41 6.07 -33.66
N TYR A 180 -22.87 5.92 -32.44
CA TYR A 180 -22.49 4.63 -31.87
C TYR A 180 -23.09 4.38 -30.47
N VAL A 181 -22.76 5.24 -29.50
CA VAL A 181 -23.28 5.21 -28.12
C VAL A 181 -23.40 6.65 -27.66
N ASN A 182 -24.62 7.11 -27.40
CA ASN A 182 -24.84 8.42 -26.78
C ASN A 182 -24.33 8.41 -25.34
N ILE A 183 -23.59 9.45 -24.98
CA ILE A 183 -23.06 9.70 -23.63
C ILE A 183 -23.92 10.77 -22.97
N ASP A 184 -24.34 10.53 -21.73
CA ASP A 184 -25.12 11.45 -20.89
C ASP A 184 -24.34 11.94 -19.65
N ALA A 185 -23.25 11.26 -19.28
CA ALA A 185 -22.36 11.66 -18.19
C ALA A 185 -20.91 11.18 -18.39
N PHE A 186 -19.96 11.89 -17.79
CA PHE A 186 -18.60 11.40 -17.57
C PHE A 186 -17.95 11.98 -16.30
N THR A 187 -16.89 11.34 -15.82
CA THR A 187 -16.00 11.87 -14.77
C THR A 187 -14.56 11.38 -14.96
N THR A 188 -13.64 11.88 -14.14
CA THR A 188 -12.21 11.54 -14.12
C THR A 188 -11.83 10.91 -12.78
N HIS A 189 -11.13 9.79 -12.82
CA HIS A 189 -10.61 9.05 -11.67
C HIS A 189 -9.07 9.01 -11.73
N ASN A 190 -8.44 8.94 -10.56
CA ASN A 190 -7.00 9.10 -10.33
C ASN A 190 -6.45 10.43 -10.85
N THR A 191 -6.83 11.52 -10.17
CA THR A 191 -6.39 12.89 -10.52
C THR A 191 -5.87 13.61 -9.29
N HIS A 192 -4.78 14.38 -9.40
CA HIS A 192 -4.19 15.02 -8.22
C HIS A 192 -5.17 16.02 -7.55
N ALA A 193 -5.29 15.92 -6.23
CA ALA A 193 -6.03 16.87 -5.39
C ALA A 193 -5.33 18.25 -5.30
N PHE A 194 -4.00 18.23 -5.42
CA PHE A 194 -3.10 19.36 -5.19
C PHE A 194 -2.06 19.50 -6.31
N GLY A 195 -1.61 20.73 -6.56
CA GLY A 195 -0.58 21.06 -7.57
C GLY A 195 0.00 22.44 -7.35
N THR A 196 1.01 22.85 -8.12
CA THR A 196 1.72 24.12 -7.85
C THR A 196 1.00 25.36 -8.41
N VAL A 197 0.99 26.44 -7.63
CA VAL A 197 0.46 27.75 -8.02
C VAL A 197 1.24 28.34 -9.22
N ALA A 198 2.57 28.27 -9.16
CA ALA A 198 3.48 28.78 -10.18
C ALA A 198 4.03 27.64 -11.06
N PRO A 199 4.19 27.83 -12.38
CA PRO A 199 5.01 26.93 -13.18
C PRO A 199 6.48 27.14 -12.79
N TYR A 200 7.05 26.17 -12.08
CA TYR A 200 8.47 26.15 -11.71
C TYR A 200 9.15 24.94 -12.37
N ASN A 201 10.27 25.17 -13.05
CA ASN A 201 11.10 24.12 -13.62
C ASN A 201 12.21 23.72 -12.63
N SER A 202 12.11 22.51 -12.10
CA SER A 202 13.09 21.95 -11.15
C SER A 202 14.46 21.65 -11.79
N GLU A 203 14.56 21.51 -13.11
CA GLU A 203 15.85 21.33 -13.78
C GLU A 203 16.60 22.66 -13.90
N THR A 204 15.98 23.68 -14.50
CA THR A 204 16.62 24.97 -14.81
C THR A 204 16.53 25.99 -13.68
N HIS A 205 15.73 25.71 -12.64
CA HIS A 205 15.53 26.55 -11.46
C HIS A 205 14.91 27.93 -11.77
N ASP A 206 13.98 27.96 -12.74
CA ASP A 206 13.29 29.16 -13.20
C ASP A 206 11.77 28.98 -13.29
N PHE A 207 11.09 30.06 -13.66
CA PHE A 207 9.64 30.12 -13.89
C PHE A 207 9.30 30.51 -15.34
N GLU A 208 10.16 30.21 -16.31
CA GLU A 208 9.89 30.54 -17.72
C GLU A 208 8.77 29.64 -18.26
N TRP A 209 7.62 30.23 -18.59
CA TRP A 209 6.51 29.53 -19.22
C TRP A 209 6.04 30.28 -20.46
N THR A 210 6.23 29.67 -21.64
CA THR A 210 5.91 30.27 -22.94
C THR A 210 4.71 29.57 -23.61
N PRO A 211 3.60 30.28 -23.90
CA PRO A 211 2.50 29.70 -24.65
C PRO A 211 2.96 29.22 -26.04
N GLY A 212 2.66 27.98 -26.40
CA GLY A 212 2.97 27.38 -27.71
C GLY A 212 4.07 26.32 -27.68
N VAL A 213 4.88 26.25 -26.62
CA VAL A 213 5.98 25.27 -26.47
C VAL A 213 5.48 24.02 -25.73
N LYS A 214 6.06 22.84 -26.00
CA LYS A 214 5.89 21.66 -25.12
C LYS A 214 6.57 21.94 -23.77
N GLY A 215 5.83 22.46 -22.80
CA GLY A 215 6.33 22.79 -21.47
C GLY A 215 6.68 21.58 -20.60
N TYR A 216 7.41 21.85 -19.51
CA TYR A 216 7.63 20.94 -18.39
C TYR A 216 6.35 20.71 -17.58
N LEU A 217 6.39 19.73 -16.68
CA LEU A 217 5.41 19.59 -15.58
C LEU A 217 5.95 20.33 -14.35
N SER A 218 5.08 20.96 -13.56
CA SER A 218 5.44 21.50 -12.26
C SER A 218 4.55 20.83 -11.20
N LEU A 219 5.09 19.76 -10.61
CA LEU A 219 4.44 18.92 -9.61
C LEU A 219 4.72 19.44 -8.19
N PRO A 220 3.81 19.22 -7.22
CA PRO A 220 4.06 19.53 -5.81
C PRO A 220 4.99 18.47 -5.17
N ALA A 221 5.32 18.60 -3.88
CA ALA A 221 6.16 17.62 -3.21
C ALA A 221 5.50 16.22 -3.17
N ASN A 222 6.28 15.15 -3.11
CA ASN A 222 5.75 13.78 -3.25
C ASN A 222 4.72 13.41 -2.17
N ASP A 223 4.85 13.97 -0.97
CA ASP A 223 3.91 13.86 0.16
C ASP A 223 2.61 14.68 -0.03
N GLU A 224 2.57 15.58 -1.03
CA GLU A 224 1.42 16.40 -1.40
C GLU A 224 0.67 15.85 -2.63
N GLN A 225 1.22 14.85 -3.34
CA GLN A 225 0.64 14.22 -4.53
C GLN A 225 -0.48 13.22 -4.18
N ILE A 226 -1.47 13.70 -3.42
CA ILE A 226 -2.66 12.96 -3.03
C ILE A 226 -3.62 12.87 -4.22
N HIS A 227 -4.10 11.66 -4.51
CA HIS A 227 -5.03 11.40 -5.60
C HIS A 227 -6.50 11.54 -5.17
N LEU A 228 -7.35 11.92 -6.14
CA LEU A 228 -8.80 11.94 -6.04
C LEU A 228 -9.36 10.76 -6.85
N GLU A 229 -10.09 9.89 -6.14
CA GLU A 229 -10.99 8.93 -6.74
C GLU A 229 -12.22 9.66 -7.32
N GLY A 230 -12.59 9.32 -8.54
CA GLY A 230 -13.86 9.76 -9.12
C GLY A 230 -15.00 8.92 -8.53
N THR A 231 -15.99 9.57 -7.91
CA THR A 231 -17.20 8.96 -7.35
C THR A 231 -18.39 9.11 -8.32
N GLU A 232 -19.47 8.34 -8.08
CA GLU A 232 -20.75 8.47 -8.79
C GLU A 232 -21.61 9.63 -8.25
N ASP A 233 -21.19 10.31 -7.18
CA ASP A 233 -21.95 11.43 -6.61
C ASP A 233 -21.80 12.72 -7.41
N GLY A 234 -22.94 13.40 -7.64
CA GLY A 234 -23.11 14.83 -7.93
C GLY A 234 -22.52 15.43 -9.22
N SER A 235 -21.37 14.93 -9.65
CA SER A 235 -20.46 15.46 -10.67
C SER A 235 -20.55 14.70 -12.00
N PHE A 236 -21.28 13.58 -12.02
CA PHE A 236 -21.42 12.68 -13.15
C PHE A 236 -22.42 13.26 -14.18
N ASN A 237 -21.88 14.06 -15.10
CA ASN A 237 -22.62 14.81 -16.10
C ASN A 237 -21.69 15.17 -17.29
N LEU A 238 -22.17 15.95 -18.28
CA LEU A 238 -21.39 16.33 -19.47
C LEU A 238 -20.50 17.58 -19.29
N ASP A 239 -20.42 18.18 -18.10
CA ASP A 239 -19.67 19.42 -17.87
C ASP A 239 -18.15 19.22 -18.00
N GLU A 240 -17.43 20.28 -18.40
CA GLU A 240 -15.97 20.29 -18.48
C GLU A 240 -15.33 19.99 -17.11
N LYS A 241 -14.51 18.94 -17.01
CA LYS A 241 -13.76 18.64 -15.78
C LYS A 241 -12.42 19.36 -15.82
N TYR A 242 -11.97 19.90 -14.69
CA TYR A 242 -10.68 20.56 -14.56
C TYR A 242 -9.80 19.78 -13.58
N ILE A 243 -8.57 19.49 -13.99
CA ILE A 243 -7.65 18.59 -13.29
C ILE A 243 -6.25 19.20 -13.22
N LEU A 244 -5.47 18.85 -12.20
CA LEU A 244 -4.13 19.41 -11.95
C LEU A 244 -3.03 18.66 -12.72
N GLU A 245 -1.80 19.17 -12.68
CA GLU A 245 -0.67 18.54 -13.39
C GLU A 245 -0.28 17.20 -12.77
N CYS A 246 -0.02 16.21 -13.64
CA CYS A 246 0.23 14.81 -13.29
C CYS A 246 1.04 14.15 -14.41
N GLU A 247 1.94 13.22 -14.06
CA GLU A 247 2.74 12.48 -15.05
C GLU A 247 1.89 11.49 -15.87
N ASN A 248 0.78 11.00 -15.29
CA ASN A 248 -0.17 10.08 -15.92
C ASN A 248 0.51 8.79 -16.40
N GLU A 249 1.27 8.11 -15.54
CA GLU A 249 1.97 6.88 -15.92
C GLU A 249 1.01 5.75 -16.35
N LEU A 250 1.50 4.80 -17.15
CA LEU A 250 0.77 3.56 -17.45
C LEU A 250 0.58 2.66 -16.21
N SER A 251 1.44 2.84 -15.21
CA SER A 251 1.41 2.22 -13.88
C SER A 251 0.12 2.59 -13.13
N ASP A 252 -0.29 3.85 -13.23
CA ASP A 252 -1.38 4.45 -12.46
C ASP A 252 -2.11 5.56 -13.27
N PRO A 253 -2.84 5.18 -14.34
CA PRO A 253 -3.25 6.13 -15.38
C PRO A 253 -4.54 6.88 -15.06
N VAL A 254 -4.53 8.19 -15.33
CA VAL A 254 -5.72 9.06 -15.28
C VAL A 254 -6.82 8.47 -16.15
N SER A 255 -7.88 8.01 -15.50
CA SER A 255 -8.93 7.19 -16.11
C SER A 255 -10.20 8.02 -16.26
N VAL A 256 -10.67 8.22 -17.49
CA VAL A 256 -11.94 8.90 -17.77
C VAL A 256 -13.03 7.85 -17.93
N ILE A 257 -14.06 7.91 -17.08
CA ILE A 257 -15.21 7.00 -17.13
C ILE A 257 -16.36 7.73 -17.81
N LEU A 258 -16.83 7.19 -18.93
CA LEU A 258 -18.06 7.63 -19.61
C LEU A 258 -19.23 6.73 -19.17
N HIS A 259 -20.44 7.28 -19.09
CA HIS A 259 -21.67 6.50 -19.06
C HIS A 259 -22.51 6.79 -20.30
N GLY A 260 -23.06 5.73 -20.89
CA GLY A 260 -23.92 5.81 -22.05
C GLY A 260 -25.40 5.69 -21.69
N GLU A 261 -26.27 6.32 -22.51
CA GLU A 261 -27.74 6.22 -22.43
C GLU A 261 -28.27 4.77 -22.51
N ASN A 262 -27.40 3.78 -22.82
CA ASN A 262 -27.67 2.35 -22.77
C ASN A 262 -27.46 1.71 -21.39
N GLY A 263 -27.13 2.48 -20.35
CA GLY A 263 -26.90 1.99 -18.98
C GLY A 263 -25.57 1.25 -18.83
N LYS A 264 -24.50 1.74 -19.48
CA LYS A 264 -23.18 1.11 -19.49
C LYS A 264 -22.05 2.11 -19.24
N TYR A 265 -21.06 1.68 -18.48
CA TYR A 265 -19.87 2.45 -18.13
C TYR A 265 -18.67 2.02 -18.99
N TYR A 266 -17.86 2.97 -19.45
CA TYR A 266 -16.73 2.74 -20.36
C TYR A 266 -15.49 3.51 -19.88
N ARG A 267 -14.35 2.82 -19.71
CA ARG A 267 -13.08 3.43 -19.29
C ARG A 267 -12.23 3.87 -20.48
N ILE A 268 -11.67 5.07 -20.42
CA ILE A 268 -10.80 5.67 -21.44
C ILE A 268 -9.55 6.22 -20.77
N LEU A 269 -8.37 5.86 -21.28
CA LEU A 269 -7.10 6.45 -20.83
C LEU A 269 -6.73 7.67 -21.69
N LEU A 270 -6.09 8.67 -21.10
CA LEU A 270 -5.62 9.87 -21.81
C LEU A 270 -4.27 9.61 -22.51
N LEU A 271 -4.34 9.12 -23.74
CA LEU A 271 -3.18 8.65 -24.54
C LEU A 271 -3.01 9.43 -25.86
N ASP A 272 -1.81 9.36 -26.45
CA ASP A 272 -1.48 9.90 -27.79
C ASP A 272 -1.76 8.92 -28.95
N GLU A 273 -1.33 9.27 -30.16
CA GLU A 273 -1.59 8.46 -31.36
C GLU A 273 -0.84 7.11 -31.29
N GLU A 274 0.40 7.13 -30.78
CA GLU A 274 1.30 6.02 -30.42
C GLU A 274 0.85 5.24 -29.17
N SER A 275 -0.15 5.73 -28.45
CA SER A 275 -0.71 5.14 -27.22
C SER A 275 0.29 5.04 -26.06
N GLU A 276 1.18 6.03 -25.96
CA GLU A 276 1.77 6.46 -24.69
C GLU A 276 0.78 7.36 -23.94
N PRO A 277 0.91 7.53 -22.62
CA PRO A 277 0.14 8.54 -21.91
C PRO A 277 0.52 9.95 -22.33
N LEU A 278 -0.49 10.81 -22.36
CA LEU A 278 -0.29 12.25 -22.40
C LEU A 278 -0.18 12.74 -20.96
N PRO A 279 0.99 13.21 -20.48
CA PRO A 279 1.08 13.84 -19.16
C PRO A 279 0.17 15.07 -19.13
N ILE A 280 -0.47 15.28 -17.98
CA ILE A 280 -1.47 16.31 -17.76
C ILE A 280 -0.76 17.64 -17.49
N ARG A 281 -0.89 18.59 -18.42
CA ARG A 281 -0.22 19.89 -18.36
C ARG A 281 -1.19 21.03 -18.10
N ARG A 282 -0.75 22.01 -17.32
CA ARG A 282 -1.48 23.22 -17.00
C ARG A 282 -1.80 24.02 -18.27
N ASN A 283 -2.98 24.65 -18.29
CA ASN A 283 -3.50 25.39 -19.45
C ASN A 283 -3.62 24.57 -20.75
N HIS A 284 -3.64 23.23 -20.69
CA HIS A 284 -3.93 22.36 -21.83
C HIS A 284 -5.35 21.79 -21.76
N SER A 285 -5.90 21.43 -22.92
CA SER A 285 -7.24 20.86 -23.04
C SER A 285 -7.17 19.49 -23.72
N TYR A 286 -7.82 18.49 -23.10
CA TYR A 286 -7.94 17.09 -23.50
C TYR A 286 -9.43 16.82 -23.81
N ASN A 287 -9.74 16.07 -24.88
CA ASN A 287 -10.85 16.47 -25.76
C ASN A 287 -11.60 15.31 -26.45
N ILE A 288 -12.06 14.32 -25.70
CA ILE A 288 -12.52 13.01 -26.22
C ILE A 288 -13.54 13.15 -27.37
N GLU A 289 -13.22 12.53 -28.52
CA GLU A 289 -14.13 12.35 -29.67
C GLU A 289 -14.35 10.85 -29.93
N ILE A 290 -15.61 10.42 -29.88
CA ILE A 290 -16.04 9.05 -30.14
C ILE A 290 -16.22 8.87 -31.65
N VAL A 291 -15.17 8.35 -32.30
CA VAL A 291 -15.14 8.14 -33.76
C VAL A 291 -15.53 6.73 -34.22
N GLY A 292 -15.72 5.80 -33.28
CA GLY A 292 -16.06 4.40 -33.51
C GLY A 292 -16.89 3.80 -32.37
N PRO A 293 -17.34 2.54 -32.49
CA PRO A 293 -18.10 1.86 -31.45
C PRO A 293 -17.26 1.62 -30.19
N LEU A 294 -17.86 1.87 -29.02
CA LEU A 294 -17.25 1.61 -27.72
C LEU A 294 -17.35 0.12 -27.38
N SER A 295 -16.20 -0.52 -27.15
CA SER A 295 -16.07 -1.88 -26.61
C SER A 295 -15.87 -1.83 -25.08
N TYR A 296 -16.08 -2.94 -24.38
CA TYR A 296 -15.93 -3.05 -22.92
C TYR A 296 -16.85 -2.07 -22.17
N GLY A 297 -18.17 -2.27 -22.32
CA GLY A 297 -19.21 -1.55 -21.56
C GLY A 297 -19.68 -2.38 -20.37
N TYR A 298 -19.43 -1.88 -19.17
CA TYR A 298 -19.64 -2.57 -17.88
C TYR A 298 -20.98 -2.19 -17.22
N ASP A 299 -21.49 -3.03 -16.32
CA ASP A 299 -22.78 -2.82 -15.63
C ASP A 299 -22.68 -1.88 -14.43
N SER A 300 -21.47 -1.58 -13.94
CA SER A 300 -21.24 -0.58 -12.89
C SER A 300 -19.98 0.28 -13.11
N PHE A 301 -19.89 1.39 -12.38
CA PHE A 301 -18.72 2.27 -12.36
C PHE A 301 -17.45 1.54 -11.90
N ALA A 302 -17.53 0.73 -10.83
CA ALA A 302 -16.40 -0.02 -10.29
C ALA A 302 -15.88 -1.07 -11.29
N GLU A 303 -16.79 -1.84 -11.90
CA GLU A 303 -16.43 -2.78 -12.98
C GLU A 303 -15.75 -2.09 -14.17
N ALA A 304 -16.11 -0.84 -14.48
CA ALA A 304 -15.42 -0.08 -15.53
C ALA A 304 -14.04 0.41 -15.09
N LEU A 305 -13.86 0.75 -13.80
CA LEU A 305 -12.57 1.17 -13.26
C LEU A 305 -11.54 0.03 -13.27
N ASP A 306 -11.92 -1.15 -12.78
CA ASP A 306 -11.11 -2.38 -12.88
C ASP A 306 -11.03 -2.90 -14.34
N GLY A 307 -11.98 -2.45 -15.16
CA GLY A 307 -12.19 -2.89 -16.53
C GLY A 307 -11.10 -2.52 -17.54
N THR A 308 -11.13 -3.24 -18.66
CA THR A 308 -10.27 -3.01 -19.82
C THR A 308 -10.64 -1.68 -20.49
N PRO A 309 -9.70 -0.72 -20.63
CA PRO A 309 -10.00 0.56 -21.29
C PRO A 309 -10.38 0.39 -22.76
N THR A 310 -11.51 0.98 -23.15
CA THR A 310 -12.08 0.91 -24.50
C THR A 310 -11.10 1.34 -25.59
N ASN A 311 -10.18 2.27 -25.30
CA ASN A 311 -9.21 2.80 -26.24
C ASN A 311 -7.81 2.15 -26.16
N ASN A 312 -7.53 1.29 -25.18
CA ASN A 312 -6.24 0.60 -25.04
C ASN A 312 -6.38 -0.76 -24.34
N VAL A 313 -6.78 -1.78 -25.10
CA VAL A 313 -6.95 -3.14 -24.57
C VAL A 313 -5.64 -3.80 -24.12
N TRP A 314 -4.50 -3.35 -24.66
CA TRP A 314 -3.19 -4.01 -24.50
C TRP A 314 -2.56 -3.84 -23.12
N ILE A 315 -3.13 -2.98 -22.27
CA ILE A 315 -2.74 -2.80 -20.87
C ILE A 315 -3.40 -3.84 -19.94
N SER A 316 -4.52 -4.43 -20.36
CA SER A 316 -5.32 -5.37 -19.55
C SER A 316 -5.27 -6.81 -20.05
N VAL A 317 -4.38 -7.12 -21.00
CA VAL A 317 -4.06 -8.50 -21.39
C VAL A 317 -2.99 -9.02 -20.43
N PRO A 318 -3.28 -10.06 -19.60
CA PRO A 318 -2.38 -10.59 -18.59
C PRO A 318 -0.95 -10.87 -19.07
N ASP A 319 0.03 -10.77 -18.16
CA ASP A 319 1.46 -10.89 -18.47
C ASP A 319 1.88 -12.32 -18.85
N ASP A 320 1.12 -13.35 -18.47
CA ASP A 320 1.37 -14.75 -18.87
C ASP A 320 1.06 -15.02 -20.36
N ILE A 321 0.27 -14.16 -21.01
CA ILE A 321 -0.06 -14.26 -22.44
C ILE A 321 1.07 -13.71 -23.30
N ASN A 322 1.78 -14.57 -24.04
CA ASN A 322 2.95 -14.16 -24.81
C ASN A 322 2.65 -13.42 -26.15
N GLU A 323 1.41 -13.46 -26.66
CA GLU A 323 1.01 -12.93 -27.97
C GLU A 323 -0.14 -11.91 -27.90
N VAL A 324 -0.04 -10.80 -28.65
CA VAL A 324 -1.15 -9.85 -28.90
C VAL A 324 -1.21 -9.41 -30.37
N SER A 325 -2.41 -9.13 -30.89
CA SER A 325 -2.60 -8.64 -32.27
C SER A 325 -3.81 -7.72 -32.41
N ASP A 326 -3.63 -6.56 -33.06
CA ASP A 326 -4.72 -5.61 -33.39
C ASP A 326 -5.58 -6.05 -34.60
N GLY A 327 -5.33 -7.26 -35.11
CA GLY A 327 -5.95 -7.81 -36.31
C GLY A 327 -5.18 -7.53 -37.61
N THR A 328 -4.26 -6.55 -37.60
CA THR A 328 -3.37 -6.14 -38.72
C THR A 328 -1.89 -6.38 -38.40
N HIS A 329 -1.44 -6.04 -37.20
CA HIS A 329 -0.10 -6.32 -36.68
C HIS A 329 -0.17 -7.31 -35.52
N ARG A 330 0.96 -7.93 -35.21
CA ARG A 330 1.10 -8.88 -34.09
C ARG A 330 2.45 -8.69 -33.41
N LEU A 331 2.46 -8.72 -32.08
CA LEU A 331 3.65 -8.70 -31.24
C LEU A 331 3.65 -9.96 -30.35
N ILE A 332 4.75 -10.70 -30.37
CA ILE A 332 4.96 -11.92 -29.58
C ILE A 332 6.29 -11.77 -28.83
N VAL A 333 6.33 -12.10 -27.54
CA VAL A 333 7.58 -12.45 -26.84
C VAL A 333 7.75 -13.96 -26.84
N ASP A 334 8.99 -14.47 -26.94
CA ASP A 334 9.18 -15.93 -26.95
C ASP A 334 8.85 -16.55 -25.58
N GLU A 335 9.27 -15.89 -24.50
CA GLU A 335 8.97 -16.25 -23.11
C GLU A 335 8.43 -15.01 -22.37
N THR A 336 7.44 -15.19 -21.49
CA THR A 336 6.87 -14.11 -20.65
C THR A 336 7.61 -13.94 -19.32
N PHE A 337 8.37 -14.94 -18.90
CA PHE A 337 9.36 -14.83 -17.84
C PHE A 337 10.60 -15.65 -18.17
N VAL A 338 11.74 -15.31 -17.59
CA VAL A 338 13.01 -16.02 -17.77
C VAL A 338 13.79 -16.08 -16.47
N VAL A 339 14.35 -17.24 -16.15
CA VAL A 339 15.11 -17.45 -14.92
C VAL A 339 16.58 -17.74 -15.23
N TYR A 340 17.48 -17.03 -14.53
CA TYR A 340 18.91 -17.16 -14.71
C TYR A 340 19.66 -17.30 -13.38
N LEU A 341 20.63 -18.22 -13.32
CA LEU A 341 21.61 -18.21 -12.23
C LEU A 341 22.38 -16.87 -12.21
N GLY A 342 22.22 -16.10 -11.13
CA GLY A 342 22.81 -14.78 -10.88
C GLY A 342 24.19 -14.83 -10.22
N THR A 343 24.93 -15.94 -10.38
CA THR A 343 26.21 -16.20 -9.72
C THR A 343 27.37 -15.35 -10.25
N THR A 344 27.24 -14.81 -11.47
CA THR A 344 28.21 -13.92 -12.13
C THR A 344 27.50 -12.91 -13.03
N THR A 345 28.08 -11.71 -13.18
CA THR A 345 27.66 -10.75 -14.20
C THR A 345 27.86 -11.33 -15.60
N ARG A 346 26.79 -11.39 -16.39
CA ARG A 346 26.81 -11.91 -17.76
C ARG A 346 25.75 -11.25 -18.62
N SER A 347 26.01 -11.12 -19.92
CA SER A 347 24.97 -10.74 -20.88
C SER A 347 24.13 -11.96 -21.25
N VAL A 348 22.83 -11.75 -21.44
CA VAL A 348 21.85 -12.73 -21.94
C VAL A 348 21.00 -12.07 -23.02
N ASP A 349 20.54 -12.87 -23.98
CA ASP A 349 19.71 -12.42 -25.09
C ASP A 349 18.29 -12.98 -24.93
N LEU A 350 17.29 -12.10 -25.08
CA LEU A 350 15.85 -12.42 -25.10
C LEU A 350 15.30 -12.10 -26.49
N THR A 351 14.21 -12.76 -26.91
CA THR A 351 13.67 -12.58 -28.27
C THR A 351 12.18 -12.27 -28.32
N TYR A 352 11.81 -11.50 -29.34
CA TYR A 352 10.43 -11.16 -29.68
C TYR A 352 10.24 -11.21 -31.20
N ARG A 353 8.99 -11.31 -31.66
CA ARG A 353 8.59 -11.13 -33.07
C ARG A 353 7.60 -9.99 -33.20
N TYR A 354 7.79 -9.16 -34.22
CA TYR A 354 6.81 -8.17 -34.66
C TYR A 354 6.47 -8.38 -36.13
N GLU A 355 5.17 -8.55 -36.39
CA GLU A 355 4.65 -9.09 -37.65
C GLU A 355 3.48 -8.25 -38.17
N VAL A 356 3.33 -8.21 -39.49
CA VAL A 356 2.24 -7.54 -40.21
C VAL A 356 1.50 -8.55 -41.09
N LYS A 357 0.18 -8.36 -41.20
CA LYS A 357 -0.72 -9.25 -41.92
C LYS A 357 -0.82 -8.85 -43.38
N ASN A 358 -0.44 -9.77 -44.27
CA ASN A 358 -0.47 -9.59 -45.70
C ASN A 358 -1.91 -9.64 -46.25
N GLY A 359 -2.10 -9.24 -47.51
CA GLY A 359 -3.42 -9.18 -48.16
C GLY A 359 -4.16 -10.53 -48.24
N ASP A 360 -3.45 -11.65 -48.15
CA ASP A 360 -4.01 -13.01 -48.11
C ASP A 360 -4.40 -13.47 -46.68
N GLY A 361 -4.13 -12.65 -45.66
CA GLY A 361 -4.48 -12.90 -44.25
C GLY A 361 -3.39 -13.55 -43.38
N GLU A 362 -2.25 -13.93 -43.98
CA GLU A 362 -1.10 -14.50 -43.28
C GLU A 362 -0.16 -13.41 -42.72
N TYR A 363 0.35 -13.62 -41.51
CA TYR A 363 1.35 -12.73 -40.88
C TYR A 363 2.76 -13.00 -41.44
N GLY A 364 3.53 -11.93 -41.64
CA GLY A 364 4.94 -11.95 -42.04
C GLY A 364 5.71 -10.81 -41.36
N PRO A 365 7.02 -10.65 -41.63
CA PRO A 365 7.87 -9.70 -40.91
C PRO A 365 7.42 -8.25 -41.16
N GLU A 366 7.25 -7.45 -40.09
CA GLU A 366 7.01 -6.01 -40.23
C GLU A 366 8.35 -5.29 -40.49
N THR A 367 8.47 -4.65 -41.65
CA THR A 367 9.75 -4.19 -42.20
C THR A 367 10.06 -2.70 -41.99
N THR A 368 9.11 -1.95 -41.43
CA THR A 368 9.14 -0.49 -41.27
C THR A 368 8.83 -0.01 -39.86
N GLY A 369 8.13 -0.81 -39.05
CA GLY A 369 7.83 -0.49 -37.65
C GLY A 369 9.07 -0.48 -36.74
N GLN A 370 9.08 0.46 -35.79
CA GLN A 370 10.05 0.49 -34.69
C GLN A 370 9.47 -0.25 -33.49
N VAL A 371 10.26 -1.14 -32.90
CA VAL A 371 9.96 -1.79 -31.61
C VAL A 371 10.91 -1.24 -30.56
N LEU A 372 10.37 -0.89 -29.40
CA LEU A 372 11.11 -0.41 -28.23
C LEU A 372 11.10 -1.47 -27.14
N ALA A 373 12.15 -1.46 -26.31
CA ALA A 373 12.22 -2.27 -25.11
C ALA A 373 12.76 -1.42 -23.95
N THR A 374 12.05 -1.41 -22.83
CA THR A 374 12.34 -0.57 -21.65
C THR A 374 12.14 -1.36 -20.36
N TRP A 375 12.89 -1.02 -19.32
CA TRP A 375 12.58 -1.50 -17.97
C TRP A 375 11.38 -0.73 -17.42
N VAL A 376 10.37 -1.44 -16.91
CA VAL A 376 9.17 -0.86 -16.27
C VAL A 376 9.03 -1.22 -14.79
N GLY A 377 9.92 -2.07 -14.27
CA GLY A 377 10.06 -2.35 -12.84
C GLY A 377 11.35 -3.12 -12.56
N GLY A 378 11.98 -2.92 -11.41
CA GLY A 378 13.15 -3.69 -10.92
C GLY A 378 14.45 -3.67 -11.76
N GLY A 379 14.44 -3.09 -12.96
CA GLY A 379 15.47 -3.30 -13.99
C GLY A 379 16.91 -3.01 -13.57
N THR A 380 17.12 -1.96 -12.78
CA THR A 380 18.44 -1.55 -12.26
C THR A 380 18.97 -2.45 -11.14
N THR A 381 18.12 -3.28 -10.52
CA THR A 381 18.56 -4.26 -9.51
C THR A 381 18.96 -5.55 -10.19
N VAL A 382 18.10 -6.12 -11.05
CA VAL A 382 18.35 -7.41 -11.74
C VAL A 382 19.45 -7.29 -12.81
N ALA A 383 19.59 -6.13 -13.46
CA ALA A 383 20.49 -5.92 -14.61
C ALA A 383 21.04 -4.49 -14.67
N THR A 384 21.85 -4.24 -15.71
CA THR A 384 22.18 -2.87 -16.15
C THR A 384 20.95 -2.19 -16.76
N SER A 385 20.85 -0.87 -16.59
CA SER A 385 19.77 -0.07 -17.19
C SER A 385 19.75 -0.10 -18.73
N GLU A 386 20.88 -0.35 -19.38
CA GLU A 386 20.95 -0.49 -20.84
C GLU A 386 20.33 -1.83 -21.31
N ILE A 387 19.27 -1.72 -22.14
CA ILE A 387 18.74 -2.81 -22.96
C ILE A 387 19.16 -2.55 -24.40
N LYS A 388 19.99 -3.41 -24.98
CA LYS A 388 20.41 -3.30 -26.37
C LYS A 388 19.45 -4.09 -27.26
N ASN A 389 18.48 -3.39 -27.86
CA ASN A 389 17.58 -3.95 -28.85
C ASN A 389 18.23 -3.99 -30.26
N VAL A 390 18.16 -5.14 -30.93
CA VAL A 390 18.56 -5.33 -32.33
C VAL A 390 17.43 -6.05 -33.08
N TYR A 391 16.79 -5.36 -34.03
CA TYR A 391 15.69 -5.90 -34.84
C TYR A 391 16.15 -6.23 -36.26
N ASP A 392 15.73 -7.38 -36.80
CA ASP A 392 15.97 -7.78 -38.19
C ASP A 392 14.69 -7.68 -39.03
N ASN A 393 14.57 -6.60 -39.78
CA ASN A 393 13.47 -6.31 -40.69
C ASN A 393 13.27 -7.39 -41.79
N ASN A 394 14.19 -8.34 -42.00
CA ASN A 394 14.03 -9.44 -42.95
C ASN A 394 13.29 -10.65 -42.36
N THR A 395 13.36 -10.84 -41.04
CA THR A 395 12.76 -11.98 -40.32
C THR A 395 11.66 -11.57 -39.35
N GLY A 396 11.55 -10.29 -38.99
CA GLY A 396 10.59 -9.78 -38.03
C GLY A 396 10.96 -10.13 -36.58
N ILE A 397 12.16 -10.67 -36.36
CA ILE A 397 12.68 -11.06 -35.06
C ILE A 397 13.52 -9.92 -34.49
N GLY A 398 13.34 -9.62 -33.21
CA GLY A 398 14.26 -8.78 -32.45
C GLY A 398 14.92 -9.52 -31.29
N THR A 399 16.12 -9.07 -30.95
CA THR A 399 16.94 -9.60 -29.87
C THR A 399 17.27 -8.48 -28.89
N LEU A 400 16.98 -8.73 -27.60
CA LEU A 400 17.23 -7.83 -26.48
C LEU A 400 18.42 -8.38 -25.69
N THR A 401 19.61 -7.79 -25.89
CA THR A 401 20.76 -8.10 -25.02
C THR A 401 20.66 -7.26 -23.75
N ILE A 402 20.57 -7.91 -22.59
CA ILE A 402 20.70 -7.26 -21.26
C ILE A 402 21.93 -7.81 -20.54
N THR A 403 22.51 -7.06 -19.60
CA THR A 403 23.60 -7.55 -18.75
C THR A 403 23.13 -7.72 -17.31
N LEU A 404 23.00 -8.98 -16.88
CA LEU A 404 22.54 -9.34 -15.55
C LEU A 404 23.56 -8.95 -14.49
N ASN A 405 23.08 -8.45 -13.36
CA ASN A 405 23.90 -8.15 -12.20
C ASN A 405 24.17 -9.43 -11.39
N GLN A 406 25.30 -9.45 -10.68
CA GLN A 406 25.58 -10.51 -9.71
C GLN A 406 24.77 -10.28 -8.42
N LEU A 407 24.24 -11.37 -7.86
CA LEU A 407 23.58 -11.37 -6.55
C LEU A 407 24.58 -11.09 -5.42
N GLY A 408 24.21 -10.27 -4.45
CA GLY A 408 24.99 -9.98 -3.24
C GLY A 408 25.13 -11.23 -2.36
N GLN A 409 26.11 -11.28 -1.45
CA GLN A 409 26.48 -12.54 -0.79
C GLN A 409 25.32 -13.30 -0.11
N ASN A 410 24.37 -12.57 0.49
CA ASN A 410 23.22 -13.13 1.22
C ASN A 410 21.91 -13.08 0.42
N GLU A 411 21.96 -12.74 -0.87
CA GLU A 411 20.79 -12.47 -1.71
C GLU A 411 20.45 -13.67 -2.60
N THR A 412 19.23 -14.16 -2.49
CA THR A 412 18.74 -15.38 -3.15
C THR A 412 18.10 -15.12 -4.52
N LYS A 413 17.35 -14.00 -4.64
CA LYS A 413 16.59 -13.62 -5.82
C LYS A 413 16.68 -12.12 -6.12
N ARG A 414 16.63 -11.73 -7.40
CA ARG A 414 16.21 -10.39 -7.88
C ARG A 414 15.26 -10.54 -9.06
N GLU A 415 14.44 -9.52 -9.27
CA GLU A 415 13.43 -9.49 -10.34
C GLU A 415 13.42 -8.11 -11.03
N GLY A 416 13.05 -8.08 -12.30
CA GLY A 416 12.73 -6.87 -13.05
C GLY A 416 11.95 -7.18 -14.31
N ILE A 417 11.18 -6.23 -14.82
CA ILE A 417 10.24 -6.42 -15.92
C ILE A 417 10.65 -5.54 -17.10
N ILE A 418 10.86 -6.18 -18.26
CA ILE A 418 11.04 -5.49 -19.54
C ILE A 418 9.69 -5.38 -20.22
N GLN A 419 9.28 -4.19 -20.62
CA GLN A 419 8.18 -4.00 -21.57
C GLN A 419 8.76 -3.96 -22.99
N VAL A 420 8.19 -4.75 -23.90
CA VAL A 420 8.42 -4.70 -25.34
C VAL A 420 7.20 -4.04 -25.98
N LYS A 421 7.38 -2.95 -26.73
CA LYS A 421 6.29 -2.16 -27.31
C LYS A 421 6.50 -1.90 -28.80
N ALA A 422 5.46 -2.15 -29.61
CA ALA A 422 5.44 -1.96 -31.05
C ALA A 422 4.11 -1.31 -31.48
N GLY A 423 4.16 0.00 -31.78
CA GLY A 423 2.94 0.78 -31.96
C GLY A 423 2.05 0.68 -30.72
N LYS A 424 0.78 0.31 -30.88
CA LYS A 424 -0.14 0.14 -29.74
C LYS A 424 0.10 -1.17 -28.95
N LEU A 425 0.68 -2.18 -29.59
CA LEU A 425 0.89 -3.50 -29.01
C LEU A 425 2.02 -3.45 -27.97
N ARG A 426 1.81 -4.13 -26.84
CA ARG A 426 2.82 -4.30 -25.79
C ARG A 426 2.77 -5.72 -25.23
N ARG A 427 3.92 -6.25 -24.83
CA ARG A 427 4.10 -7.47 -24.02
C ARG A 427 5.20 -7.21 -22.99
N THR A 428 5.25 -8.06 -21.98
CA THR A 428 6.19 -7.99 -20.85
C THR A 428 7.09 -9.23 -20.84
N ILE A 429 8.28 -9.11 -20.26
CA ILE A 429 9.16 -10.22 -19.95
C ILE A 429 9.69 -10.01 -18.52
N LYS A 430 9.30 -10.88 -17.59
CA LYS A 430 9.81 -10.86 -16.22
C LYS A 430 11.16 -11.58 -16.15
N VAL A 431 12.23 -10.83 -15.94
CA VAL A 431 13.59 -11.34 -15.78
C VAL A 431 13.85 -11.60 -14.30
N ILE A 432 14.15 -12.85 -13.96
CA ILE A 432 14.44 -13.29 -12.60
C ILE A 432 15.88 -13.80 -12.54
N THR A 433 16.67 -13.30 -11.59
CA THR A 433 17.98 -13.90 -11.27
C THR A 433 17.93 -14.59 -9.91
N VAL A 434 18.34 -15.85 -9.86
CA VAL A 434 18.32 -16.69 -8.66
C VAL A 434 19.69 -17.25 -8.33
N ARG A 435 19.88 -17.71 -7.10
CA ARG A 435 20.95 -18.66 -6.74
C ARG A 435 20.45 -20.09 -6.96
N GLU A 436 21.35 -21.07 -6.87
CA GLU A 436 20.91 -22.44 -6.65
C GLU A 436 20.24 -22.53 -5.27
N PHE A 437 18.96 -22.90 -5.26
CA PHE A 437 18.17 -23.13 -4.07
C PHE A 437 18.59 -24.44 -3.39
N LYS A 438 18.11 -24.63 -2.16
CA LYS A 438 18.38 -25.83 -1.37
C LYS A 438 17.09 -26.45 -0.85
N PHE A 439 17.09 -27.77 -0.81
CA PHE A 439 16.15 -28.55 -0.01
C PHE A 439 16.57 -28.52 1.47
N GLU A 440 16.43 -27.37 2.14
CA GLU A 440 16.78 -27.19 3.56
C GLU A 440 15.65 -26.50 4.33
N PRO A 441 15.14 -27.07 5.44
CA PRO A 441 15.46 -28.40 5.98
C PRO A 441 14.91 -29.56 5.12
N THR A 442 15.64 -30.68 5.14
CA THR A 442 15.23 -31.99 4.61
C THR A 442 15.58 -33.09 5.61
N TRP A 443 14.72 -34.10 5.74
CA TRP A 443 15.01 -35.29 6.53
C TRP A 443 14.33 -36.54 5.97
N THR A 444 14.80 -37.71 6.38
CA THR A 444 14.20 -39.02 6.07
C THR A 444 14.12 -39.86 7.35
N SER A 445 13.16 -40.81 7.43
CA SER A 445 13.04 -41.72 8.57
C SER A 445 14.37 -42.41 8.88
N ALA A 446 14.78 -42.35 10.14
CA ALA A 446 15.96 -43.06 10.64
C ALA A 446 15.56 -44.24 11.52
N GLN A 447 16.49 -45.19 11.69
CA GLN A 447 16.36 -46.35 12.58
C GLN A 447 15.17 -47.26 12.24
N ILE A 448 15.04 -47.55 10.94
CA ILE A 448 13.97 -48.36 10.35
C ILE A 448 14.20 -49.86 10.67
N TYR A 449 13.18 -50.57 11.11
CA TYR A 449 13.31 -51.95 11.60
C TYR A 449 13.73 -52.94 10.50
N GLY A 450 15.00 -53.38 10.50
CA GLY A 450 15.61 -54.12 9.38
C GLY A 450 15.22 -55.59 9.25
N ASN A 451 14.58 -56.18 10.27
CA ASN A 451 14.23 -57.62 10.25
C ASN A 451 13.08 -57.97 9.29
N VAL A 452 12.33 -57.00 8.76
CA VAL A 452 11.17 -57.19 7.87
C VAL A 452 11.08 -56.15 6.75
N GLU A 453 10.52 -56.55 5.63
CA GLU A 453 10.10 -55.67 4.53
C GLU A 453 8.80 -54.92 4.88
N GLY A 454 8.39 -53.96 4.04
CA GLY A 454 7.14 -53.22 4.18
C GLY A 454 7.15 -52.12 5.23
N GLN A 455 8.33 -51.75 5.77
CA GLN A 455 8.44 -50.75 6.84
C GLN A 455 8.22 -49.32 6.32
N PRO A 456 7.54 -48.45 7.09
CA PRO A 456 7.28 -47.07 6.68
C PRO A 456 8.56 -46.24 6.69
N VAL A 457 8.78 -45.51 5.59
CA VAL A 457 9.81 -44.49 5.43
C VAL A 457 9.14 -43.23 4.91
N THR A 458 9.37 -42.09 5.56
CA THR A 458 8.85 -40.79 5.13
C THR A 458 10.03 -39.89 4.78
N LEU A 459 9.96 -39.26 3.62
CA LEU A 459 10.87 -38.21 3.16
C LEU A 459 10.15 -36.88 3.27
N MET A 460 10.81 -35.87 3.85
CA MET A 460 10.32 -34.49 3.86
C MET A 460 11.43 -33.55 3.45
N PHE A 461 11.09 -32.57 2.62
CA PHE A 461 12.00 -31.54 2.12
C PHE A 461 11.28 -30.21 1.99
N THR A 462 12.01 -29.10 2.14
CA THR A 462 11.44 -27.75 2.06
C THR A 462 11.83 -27.10 0.75
N ILE A 463 10.85 -26.51 0.06
CA ILE A 463 11.08 -25.53 -1.01
C ILE A 463 11.10 -24.15 -0.33
N PRO A 464 12.16 -23.33 -0.48
CA PRO A 464 12.22 -22.01 0.14
C PRO A 464 11.03 -21.11 -0.22
N GLU A 465 10.58 -20.29 0.73
CA GLU A 465 9.43 -19.37 0.57
C GLU A 465 9.66 -18.31 -0.52
N ASP A 466 10.93 -17.98 -0.81
CA ASP A 466 11.35 -16.99 -1.81
C ASP A 466 11.56 -17.56 -3.22
N PHE A 467 11.29 -18.86 -3.41
CA PHE A 467 11.31 -19.52 -4.71
C PHE A 467 10.30 -18.88 -5.68
N PRO A 468 10.64 -18.63 -6.96
CA PRO A 468 9.72 -18.02 -7.93
C PRO A 468 8.45 -18.85 -8.14
N GLU A 469 7.27 -18.23 -8.01
CA GLU A 469 5.99 -18.89 -8.24
C GLU A 469 5.81 -19.31 -9.71
N GLU A 470 6.46 -18.60 -10.63
CA GLU A 470 6.47 -18.89 -12.07
C GLU A 470 7.17 -20.22 -12.41
N LEU A 471 7.94 -20.78 -11.47
CA LEU A 471 8.58 -22.10 -11.61
C LEU A 471 7.75 -23.25 -10.98
N LEU A 472 6.53 -22.97 -10.51
CA LEU A 472 5.62 -23.99 -10.00
C LEU A 472 4.69 -24.50 -11.14
N PRO A 473 4.40 -25.82 -11.21
CA PRO A 473 4.82 -26.87 -10.28
C PRO A 473 6.27 -27.34 -10.50
N LEU A 474 7.05 -27.40 -9.42
CA LEU A 474 8.44 -27.84 -9.47
C LEU A 474 8.53 -29.36 -9.59
N ARG A 475 9.11 -29.85 -10.69
CA ARG A 475 9.39 -31.29 -10.92
C ARG A 475 10.60 -31.75 -10.11
N VAL A 476 10.36 -32.17 -8.87
CA VAL A 476 11.37 -32.76 -7.98
C VAL A 476 11.55 -34.24 -8.29
N LYS A 477 12.78 -34.63 -8.62
CA LYS A 477 13.15 -36.03 -8.91
C LYS A 477 13.80 -36.67 -7.69
N ILE A 478 13.31 -37.86 -7.33
CA ILE A 478 13.76 -38.60 -6.15
C ILE A 478 14.29 -39.96 -6.61
N GLY A 479 15.61 -40.14 -6.55
CA GLY A 479 16.24 -41.44 -6.75
C GLY A 479 16.40 -42.15 -5.42
N ALA A 480 16.05 -43.44 -5.32
CA ALA A 480 16.17 -44.20 -4.08
C ALA A 480 16.29 -45.71 -4.35
N ASP A 481 17.14 -46.39 -3.56
CA ASP A 481 17.15 -47.85 -3.47
C ASP A 481 16.21 -48.33 -2.37
N TRP A 482 15.76 -49.60 -2.45
CA TRP A 482 14.90 -50.28 -1.47
C TRP A 482 13.52 -49.66 -1.14
N LEU A 483 13.14 -48.53 -1.74
CA LEU A 483 11.86 -47.85 -1.49
C LEU A 483 10.86 -47.99 -2.66
N ASN A 484 9.57 -48.00 -2.33
CA ASN A 484 8.47 -47.78 -3.26
C ASN A 484 7.33 -47.01 -2.56
N ILE A 485 6.46 -46.33 -3.31
CA ILE A 485 5.39 -45.50 -2.75
C ILE A 485 4.44 -46.34 -1.89
N ARG A 486 4.10 -45.83 -0.71
CA ARG A 486 3.24 -46.49 0.29
C ARG A 486 1.80 -46.52 -0.21
N GLN A 487 1.41 -47.58 -0.94
CA GLN A 487 0.10 -47.65 -1.62
C GLN A 487 -1.14 -47.37 -0.77
N SER A 488 -1.09 -47.56 0.55
CA SER A 488 -2.20 -47.21 1.46
C SER A 488 -2.48 -45.70 1.54
N THR A 489 -1.50 -44.86 1.17
CA THR A 489 -1.62 -43.39 1.19
C THR A 489 -2.42 -42.80 0.03
N GLY A 490 -2.70 -43.58 -1.02
CA GLY A 490 -3.26 -43.07 -2.26
C GLY A 490 -2.28 -42.24 -3.13
N GLN A 491 -1.14 -41.79 -2.58
CA GLN A 491 -0.10 -41.06 -3.30
C GLN A 491 0.40 -41.86 -4.50
N GLN A 492 0.49 -41.22 -5.67
CA GLN A 492 0.95 -41.82 -6.93
C GLN A 492 1.96 -40.90 -7.59
N LEU A 493 3.23 -41.33 -7.64
CA LEU A 493 4.29 -40.61 -8.32
C LEU A 493 4.63 -41.28 -9.65
N ALA A 494 4.89 -40.46 -10.68
CA ALA A 494 5.42 -40.98 -11.94
C ALA A 494 6.82 -41.56 -11.73
N THR A 495 7.22 -42.52 -12.56
CA THR A 495 8.59 -43.07 -12.56
C THR A 495 9.24 -42.90 -13.91
N ILE A 496 10.46 -42.38 -13.91
CA ILE A 496 11.32 -42.21 -15.08
C ILE A 496 12.50 -43.17 -15.00
N THR A 497 13.05 -43.58 -16.14
CA THR A 497 14.21 -44.50 -16.21
C THR A 497 15.25 -43.99 -17.19
N SER A 498 16.51 -44.38 -17.02
CA SER A 498 17.58 -44.03 -17.96
C SER A 498 17.45 -44.64 -19.36
N ILE A 499 16.44 -45.49 -19.59
CA ILE A 499 16.08 -46.05 -20.90
C ILE A 499 14.95 -45.24 -21.56
N SER A 500 13.96 -44.80 -20.78
CA SER A 500 12.79 -44.06 -21.27
C SER A 500 13.01 -42.54 -21.31
N ASN A 501 13.91 -42.02 -20.47
CA ASN A 501 14.17 -40.61 -20.23
C ASN A 501 15.68 -40.39 -20.10
N PRO A 502 16.51 -40.72 -21.12
CA PRO A 502 17.96 -40.72 -20.99
C PRO A 502 18.54 -39.36 -20.57
N ASP A 503 17.95 -38.26 -21.03
CA ASP A 503 18.40 -36.89 -20.75
C ASP A 503 18.09 -36.42 -19.31
N GLU A 504 17.28 -37.17 -18.55
CA GLU A 504 16.97 -36.91 -17.12
C GLU A 504 17.93 -37.64 -16.15
N PHE A 505 18.95 -38.32 -16.69
CA PHE A 505 19.96 -39.07 -15.93
C PHE A 505 21.37 -38.68 -16.39
N SER A 506 22.30 -38.54 -15.44
CA SER A 506 23.72 -38.30 -15.80
C SER A 506 24.43 -39.58 -16.26
N GLU A 507 25.56 -39.47 -16.97
CA GLU A 507 26.33 -40.65 -17.43
C GLU A 507 26.77 -41.57 -16.28
N ASN A 508 26.95 -41.01 -15.08
CA ASN A 508 27.35 -41.73 -13.87
C ASN A 508 26.25 -41.76 -12.80
N ASP A 509 24.98 -41.62 -13.20
CA ASP A 509 23.85 -41.61 -12.27
C ASP A 509 23.79 -42.93 -11.47
N PRO A 510 23.78 -42.89 -10.12
CA PRO A 510 23.70 -44.11 -9.32
C PRO A 510 22.39 -44.85 -9.58
N TRP A 511 21.30 -44.12 -9.81
CA TRP A 511 19.95 -44.67 -9.93
C TRP A 511 19.68 -45.26 -11.31
N LYS A 512 18.72 -46.18 -11.39
CA LYS A 512 18.24 -46.76 -12.67
C LYS A 512 16.80 -46.37 -12.98
N PHE A 513 16.09 -45.86 -11.97
CA PHE A 513 14.83 -45.15 -12.07
C PHE A 513 14.81 -44.03 -11.01
N LYS A 514 13.99 -43.01 -11.22
CA LYS A 514 13.69 -41.95 -10.24
C LYS A 514 12.16 -41.79 -10.17
N PHE A 515 11.63 -41.51 -8.99
CA PHE A 515 10.27 -41.00 -8.83
C PHE A 515 10.23 -39.52 -9.21
N VAL A 516 9.10 -39.03 -9.69
CA VAL A 516 8.85 -37.60 -9.95
C VAL A 516 7.71 -37.13 -9.06
N TYR A 517 7.99 -36.11 -8.25
CA TYR A 517 7.04 -35.38 -7.42
C TYR A 517 6.86 -33.98 -8.01
N GLU A 518 5.63 -33.51 -8.11
CA GLU A 518 5.31 -32.19 -8.69
C GLU A 518 4.79 -31.30 -7.55
N ALA A 519 5.67 -30.44 -7.04
CA ALA A 519 5.36 -29.55 -5.92
C ALA A 519 4.66 -28.30 -6.44
N THR A 520 3.40 -28.08 -6.05
CA THR A 520 2.56 -26.97 -6.50
C THR A 520 2.67 -25.71 -5.65
N HIS A 521 3.45 -25.73 -4.57
CA HIS A 521 3.60 -24.64 -3.60
C HIS A 521 5.01 -24.63 -2.98
N THR A 522 5.38 -23.51 -2.36
CA THR A 522 6.58 -23.40 -1.51
C THR A 522 6.33 -23.98 -0.11
N GLY A 523 7.37 -24.06 0.73
CA GLY A 523 7.28 -24.69 2.05
C GLY A 523 7.47 -26.22 2.01
N VAL A 524 6.93 -26.92 3.00
CA VAL A 524 7.32 -28.30 3.33
C VAL A 524 6.54 -29.36 2.54
N GLN A 525 7.28 -30.14 1.76
CA GLN A 525 6.81 -31.22 0.88
C GLN A 525 6.98 -32.59 1.56
N ARG A 526 6.09 -33.56 1.25
CA ARG A 526 6.03 -34.88 1.92
C ARG A 526 5.86 -36.04 0.93
N VAL A 527 6.72 -37.06 1.04
CA VAL A 527 6.65 -38.29 0.22
C VAL A 527 6.73 -39.54 1.09
N TYR A 528 5.78 -40.45 0.90
CA TYR A 528 5.56 -41.61 1.76
C TYR A 528 5.92 -42.90 1.05
N PHE A 529 6.97 -43.56 1.55
CA PHE A 529 7.48 -44.83 1.03
C PHE A 529 7.25 -45.97 2.02
N ASN A 530 7.31 -47.20 1.50
CA ASN A 530 7.59 -48.42 2.25
C ASN A 530 8.85 -49.10 1.71
N THR A 531 9.55 -49.85 2.57
CA THR A 531 10.67 -50.70 2.13
C THR A 531 10.15 -51.90 1.32
N VAL A 532 10.75 -52.19 0.16
CA VAL A 532 10.33 -53.32 -0.70
C VAL A 532 11.05 -54.64 -0.41
N LEU A 533 12.17 -54.57 0.32
CA LEU A 533 13.02 -55.71 0.67
C LEU A 533 13.58 -55.50 2.09
N LYS A 534 14.11 -56.58 2.68
CA LYS A 534 14.94 -56.50 3.88
C LYS A 534 16.32 -55.93 3.52
N PRO A 535 16.91 -55.03 4.32
CA PRO A 535 18.30 -54.60 4.15
C PRO A 535 19.27 -55.77 4.28
N GLU A 536 20.39 -55.69 3.56
CA GLU A 536 21.51 -56.61 3.70
C GLU A 536 22.32 -56.27 4.98
N LYS A 537 22.97 -57.27 5.59
CA LYS A 537 23.92 -57.05 6.70
C LYS A 537 25.37 -57.09 6.24
N GLU A 538 26.17 -56.15 6.73
CA GLU A 538 27.63 -56.13 6.61
C GLU A 538 28.24 -56.38 7.99
N GLY A 539 28.64 -57.63 8.22
CA GLY A 539 28.95 -58.10 9.58
C GLY A 539 27.67 -58.23 10.41
N ASP A 540 27.67 -57.66 11.62
CA ASP A 540 26.51 -57.67 12.51
C ASP A 540 25.53 -56.50 12.26
N ALA A 541 25.94 -55.46 11.53
CA ALA A 541 25.14 -54.26 11.26
C ALA A 541 24.40 -54.33 9.91
N TYR A 542 23.32 -53.57 9.77
CA TYR A 542 22.64 -53.38 8.48
C TYR A 542 23.37 -52.36 7.59
N LYS A 543 23.34 -52.58 6.28
CA LYS A 543 23.72 -51.57 5.29
C LYS A 543 22.63 -50.49 5.23
N ASN A 544 23.04 -49.23 5.35
CA ASN A 544 22.12 -48.09 5.29
C ASN A 544 21.50 -47.92 3.90
N GLY A 545 20.26 -47.43 3.86
CA GLY A 545 19.62 -46.94 2.64
C GLY A 545 20.11 -45.55 2.25
N THR A 546 20.01 -45.22 0.96
CA THR A 546 20.30 -43.89 0.42
C THR A 546 19.22 -43.45 -0.56
N LEU A 547 19.05 -42.12 -0.67
CA LEU A 547 18.23 -41.46 -1.69
C LEU A 547 18.87 -40.12 -2.10
N THR A 548 18.57 -39.61 -3.29
CA THR A 548 18.86 -38.22 -3.69
C THR A 548 17.59 -37.47 -4.04
N ILE A 549 17.61 -36.16 -3.81
CA ILE A 549 16.60 -35.19 -4.25
C ILE A 549 17.28 -34.21 -5.19
N GLU A 550 16.73 -34.01 -6.38
CA GLU A 550 17.22 -33.05 -7.39
C GLU A 550 16.03 -32.32 -8.04
N ALA A 551 16.22 -31.05 -8.41
CA ALA A 551 15.30 -30.30 -9.28
C ALA A 551 16.10 -29.23 -10.06
N GLU A 552 15.46 -28.60 -11.04
CA GLU A 552 16.10 -27.48 -11.75
C GLU A 552 16.32 -26.28 -10.80
N HIS A 553 17.48 -25.64 -10.93
CA HIS A 553 17.97 -24.58 -10.02
C HIS A 553 18.12 -25.00 -8.55
N PHE A 554 18.11 -26.29 -8.19
CA PHE A 554 18.39 -26.78 -6.83
C PHE A 554 19.72 -27.53 -6.74
N ILE A 555 20.45 -27.34 -5.65
CA ILE A 555 21.60 -28.18 -5.29
C ILE A 555 21.09 -29.60 -4.98
N THR A 556 21.58 -30.59 -5.73
CA THR A 556 21.24 -32.00 -5.51
C THR A 556 21.67 -32.47 -4.13
N LEU A 557 20.76 -33.06 -3.37
CA LEU A 557 20.96 -33.46 -1.98
C LEU A 557 20.84 -34.98 -1.81
N GLU A 558 21.89 -35.63 -1.33
CA GLU A 558 21.84 -37.02 -0.85
C GLU A 558 21.38 -37.09 0.61
N LYS A 559 20.59 -38.12 0.94
CA LYS A 559 20.21 -38.49 2.31
C LYS A 559 20.42 -39.99 2.55
N VAL A 560 20.82 -40.31 3.78
CA VAL A 560 20.98 -41.68 4.29
C VAL A 560 19.81 -42.01 5.21
N PHE A 561 19.27 -43.22 5.13
CA PHE A 561 18.29 -43.76 6.07
C PHE A 561 18.83 -45.07 6.71
N PRO A 562 19.23 -45.05 8.00
CA PRO A 562 19.77 -46.22 8.67
C PRO A 562 18.70 -47.20 9.16
N PHE A 563 19.10 -48.47 9.29
CA PHE A 563 18.26 -49.58 9.76
C PHE A 563 18.69 -50.12 11.13
N SER A 564 17.74 -50.64 11.90
CA SER A 564 17.89 -51.09 13.29
C SER A 564 17.47 -52.55 13.50
N ASP A 565 18.08 -53.22 14.49
CA ASP A 565 17.70 -54.60 14.89
C ASP A 565 16.48 -54.65 15.83
N HIS A 566 16.06 -53.52 16.40
CA HIS A 566 14.94 -53.41 17.34
C HIS A 566 13.82 -52.55 16.74
N ASN A 567 12.56 -52.96 16.87
CA ASN A 567 11.41 -52.14 16.42
C ASN A 567 11.03 -51.09 17.48
N TYR A 568 12.03 -50.31 17.90
CA TYR A 568 11.89 -49.21 18.84
C TYR A 568 11.52 -47.93 18.09
N TYR A 569 10.62 -47.12 18.65
CA TYR A 569 10.19 -45.87 18.04
C TYR A 569 9.84 -44.79 19.08
N ILE A 570 9.88 -43.54 18.64
CA ILE A 570 9.43 -42.38 19.41
C ILE A 570 7.96 -42.12 19.08
N SER A 571 7.14 -41.92 20.10
CA SER A 571 5.75 -41.48 20.01
C SER A 571 5.61 -40.16 20.77
N ILE A 572 4.65 -39.31 20.39
CA ILE A 572 4.40 -38.04 21.09
C ILE A 572 3.03 -38.06 21.77
N GLY A 573 2.96 -37.55 23.00
CA GLY A 573 1.75 -37.30 23.77
C GLY A 573 1.51 -35.82 24.04
N GLY A 574 0.30 -35.45 24.45
CA GLY A 574 -0.09 -34.07 24.76
C GLY A 574 -0.36 -33.17 23.54
N LEU A 575 -0.16 -33.68 22.33
CA LEU A 575 -0.51 -33.04 21.06
C LEU A 575 -1.87 -33.52 20.53
N ILE A 576 -2.41 -32.80 19.55
CA ILE A 576 -3.65 -33.12 18.85
C ILE A 576 -3.33 -34.14 17.76
N ASP A 577 -4.01 -35.29 17.72
CA ASP A 577 -3.91 -36.25 16.63
C ASP A 577 -4.99 -36.04 15.58
N VAL A 578 -4.58 -35.91 14.31
CA VAL A 578 -5.47 -35.72 13.16
C VAL A 578 -5.15 -36.77 12.09
N ASN A 579 -6.16 -37.39 11.49
CA ASN A 579 -5.98 -38.27 10.35
C ASN A 579 -5.74 -37.43 9.08
N GLY A 580 -4.77 -37.82 8.25
CA GLY A 580 -4.48 -37.16 6.96
C GLY A 580 -5.71 -36.91 6.10
N SER A 581 -6.68 -37.84 6.11
CA SER A 581 -7.97 -37.74 5.40
C SER A 581 -8.77 -36.45 5.69
N ASN A 582 -8.47 -35.75 6.79
CA ASN A 582 -9.16 -34.53 7.22
C ASN A 582 -8.40 -33.24 6.85
N LEU A 583 -7.21 -33.35 6.23
CA LEU A 583 -6.26 -32.26 6.02
C LEU A 583 -6.06 -31.89 4.54
N GLY A 584 -6.73 -32.58 3.62
CA GLY A 584 -6.66 -32.32 2.17
C GLY A 584 -5.55 -33.12 1.46
N ASP A 585 -5.35 -32.82 0.18
CA ASP A 585 -4.59 -33.67 -0.75
C ASP A 585 -3.09 -33.81 -0.43
N GLU A 586 -2.52 -32.97 0.44
CA GLU A 586 -1.13 -33.05 0.91
C GLU A 586 -0.86 -34.17 1.92
N MET A 587 -1.88 -34.59 2.68
CA MET A 587 -1.74 -35.48 3.83
C MET A 587 -2.59 -36.74 3.63
N PRO A 588 -1.98 -37.92 3.46
CA PRO A 588 -2.69 -39.07 2.93
C PRO A 588 -3.55 -39.85 3.93
N ASP A 589 -4.54 -40.57 3.40
CA ASP A 589 -5.44 -41.47 4.12
C ASP A 589 -4.70 -42.42 5.08
N GLY A 590 -5.04 -42.33 6.37
CA GLY A 590 -4.58 -43.28 7.39
C GLY A 590 -3.22 -42.98 8.03
N GLU A 591 -2.50 -41.94 7.59
CA GLU A 591 -1.40 -41.39 8.39
C GLU A 591 -1.96 -40.50 9.51
N THR A 592 -1.27 -40.45 10.66
CA THR A 592 -1.59 -39.54 11.76
C THR A 592 -0.62 -38.37 11.75
N VAL A 593 -1.15 -37.15 11.67
CA VAL A 593 -0.40 -35.91 11.84
C VAL A 593 -0.66 -35.39 13.26
N TYR A 594 0.42 -35.03 13.96
CA TYR A 594 0.35 -34.45 15.29
C TYR A 594 0.49 -32.93 15.21
N TYR A 595 -0.40 -32.18 15.88
CA TYR A 595 -0.37 -30.72 15.90
C TYR A 595 -0.13 -30.16 17.30
N CYS A 596 0.75 -29.15 17.38
CA CYS A 596 0.89 -28.25 18.51
C CYS A 596 0.42 -26.86 18.08
N LEU A 597 -0.80 -26.47 18.47
CA LEU A 597 -1.32 -25.12 18.21
C LEU A 597 -0.81 -24.13 19.25
N VAL A 598 -0.18 -23.04 18.79
CA VAL A 598 0.42 -22.00 19.66
C VAL A 598 -0.05 -20.58 19.27
N PRO A 599 -0.16 -19.64 20.22
CA PRO A 599 -0.45 -18.23 19.92
C PRO A 599 0.72 -17.58 19.15
N GLN A 600 0.41 -16.60 18.28
CA GLN A 600 1.41 -15.85 17.52
C GLN A 600 2.12 -14.81 18.40
N LYS A 601 3.04 -15.25 19.26
CA LYS A 601 3.87 -14.39 20.12
C LYS A 601 5.25 -14.99 20.38
N VAL A 602 6.22 -14.13 20.73
CA VAL A 602 7.51 -14.55 21.30
C VAL A 602 7.30 -15.17 22.69
N SER A 603 8.04 -16.24 22.99
CA SER A 603 7.94 -17.01 24.24
C SER A 603 6.56 -17.67 24.48
N ALA A 604 5.83 -18.01 23.41
CA ALA A 604 4.65 -18.88 23.51
C ALA A 604 5.07 -20.27 24.03
N PRO A 605 4.37 -20.86 25.02
CA PRO A 605 4.75 -22.13 25.61
C PRO A 605 4.45 -23.31 24.66
N VAL A 606 5.46 -24.14 24.42
CA VAL A 606 5.36 -25.35 23.59
C VAL A 606 5.70 -26.55 24.47
N THR A 607 4.72 -27.41 24.74
CA THR A 607 4.85 -28.51 25.71
C THR A 607 4.21 -29.78 25.19
N PHE A 608 4.96 -30.87 25.21
CA PHE A 608 4.55 -32.20 24.72
C PHE A 608 5.32 -33.30 25.47
N ASP A 609 4.88 -34.55 25.32
CA ASP A 609 5.45 -35.71 26.01
C ASP A 609 6.15 -36.64 25.01
N VAL A 610 7.44 -36.95 25.25
CA VAL A 610 8.25 -37.84 24.41
C VAL A 610 8.22 -39.25 24.99
N GLN A 611 7.56 -40.16 24.29
CA GLN A 611 7.31 -41.53 24.73
C GLN A 611 8.14 -42.53 23.94
N LEU A 612 8.85 -43.40 24.65
CA LEU A 612 9.72 -44.43 24.08
C LEU A 612 8.98 -45.77 24.04
N ARG A 613 8.88 -46.37 22.85
CA ARG A 613 7.99 -47.51 22.58
C ARG A 613 8.68 -48.62 21.78
N GLU A 614 8.15 -49.84 21.90
CA GLU A 614 8.48 -51.00 21.07
C GLU A 614 7.20 -51.61 20.50
N GLU A 615 7.18 -51.85 19.19
CA GLU A 615 6.08 -52.55 18.52
C GLU A 615 6.43 -54.04 18.37
N LYS A 616 5.76 -54.90 19.16
CA LYS A 616 5.93 -56.37 19.11
C LYS A 616 4.81 -57.05 18.33
N GLU A 617 5.19 -58.06 17.54
CA GLU A 617 4.26 -58.90 16.76
C GLU A 617 3.06 -59.37 17.60
N GLY A 618 1.85 -58.98 17.18
CA GLY A 618 0.59 -59.40 17.80
C GLY A 618 0.37 -58.93 19.25
N ARG A 619 1.15 -57.97 19.75
CA ARG A 619 0.99 -57.42 21.13
C ARG A 619 0.89 -55.90 21.21
N GLY A 620 1.40 -55.16 20.21
CA GLY A 620 1.28 -53.71 20.15
C GLY A 620 2.35 -52.97 20.95
N ASN A 621 1.98 -51.79 21.46
CA ASN A 621 2.89 -50.67 21.75
C ASN A 621 3.40 -50.68 23.20
N ASP A 622 4.31 -51.62 23.51
CA ASP A 622 4.95 -51.72 24.84
C ASP A 622 5.81 -50.47 25.14
N PRO A 623 5.85 -49.96 26.38
CA PRO A 623 6.80 -48.92 26.78
C PRO A 623 8.24 -49.46 26.89
N VAL A 624 9.22 -48.68 26.42
CA VAL A 624 10.66 -48.97 26.53
C VAL A 624 11.30 -47.96 27.46
N VAL A 625 12.10 -48.41 28.42
CA VAL A 625 12.84 -47.49 29.31
C VAL A 625 14.14 -47.02 28.67
N SER A 626 14.52 -45.76 28.91
CA SER A 626 15.76 -45.21 28.37
C SER A 626 17.00 -45.89 28.99
N ASP A 627 18.04 -46.09 28.18
CA ASP A 627 19.37 -46.45 28.63
C ASP A 627 20.15 -45.25 29.22
N GLU A 628 21.24 -45.52 29.94
CA GLU A 628 22.16 -44.49 30.42
C GLU A 628 22.81 -43.69 29.28
N ASN A 629 23.05 -44.32 28.12
CA ASN A 629 23.69 -43.73 26.95
C ASN A 629 22.71 -43.04 25.98
N ASP A 630 21.39 -43.12 26.20
CA ASP A 630 20.40 -42.51 25.31
C ASP A 630 20.50 -40.98 25.25
N VAL A 631 20.62 -40.47 24.02
CA VAL A 631 20.60 -39.04 23.65
C VAL A 631 19.71 -38.87 22.43
N PHE A 632 18.87 -37.84 22.45
CA PHE A 632 17.93 -37.50 21.40
C PHE A 632 18.30 -36.18 20.73
N LEU A 633 17.80 -35.99 19.51
CA LEU A 633 17.96 -34.79 18.71
C LEU A 633 16.57 -34.22 18.39
N LEU A 634 16.40 -32.91 18.59
CA LEU A 634 15.22 -32.14 18.21
C LEU A 634 15.63 -31.09 17.17
N TYR A 635 15.03 -31.15 15.99
CA TYR A 635 15.24 -30.17 14.91
C TYR A 635 14.08 -29.18 14.91
N SER A 636 14.41 -27.89 14.94
CA SER A 636 13.45 -26.77 15.03
C SER A 636 14.17 -25.46 14.75
N GLN A 637 13.61 -24.63 13.88
CA GLN A 637 14.11 -23.31 13.53
C GLN A 637 13.60 -22.20 14.46
N TYR A 638 12.40 -22.35 15.06
CA TYR A 638 11.69 -21.28 15.77
C TYR A 638 11.38 -21.58 17.25
N LEU A 639 11.87 -22.71 17.78
CA LEU A 639 11.83 -23.00 19.21
C LEU A 639 13.19 -22.81 19.89
N THR A 640 13.12 -22.35 21.14
CA THR A 640 14.24 -22.32 22.08
C THR A 640 13.85 -23.00 23.39
N ARG A 641 14.85 -23.38 24.20
CA ARG A 641 14.62 -23.96 25.52
C ARG A 641 14.19 -22.90 26.54
N TYR A 642 13.49 -23.32 27.59
CA TYR A 642 13.45 -22.56 28.84
C TYR A 642 14.82 -22.60 29.52
N ASP A 643 15.12 -21.58 30.33
CA ASP A 643 16.08 -21.70 31.42
C ASP A 643 15.44 -22.44 32.59
N ASP A 644 16.24 -23.19 33.35
CA ASP A 644 15.74 -24.19 34.31
C ASP A 644 14.73 -23.62 35.33
N GLU A 645 14.94 -22.37 35.79
CA GLU A 645 14.04 -21.68 36.73
C GLU A 645 12.70 -21.25 36.10
N ASP A 646 12.65 -21.01 34.78
CA ASP A 646 11.46 -20.56 34.04
C ASP A 646 10.54 -21.71 33.63
N ILE A 647 10.97 -22.97 33.80
CA ILE A 647 10.15 -24.15 33.50
C ILE A 647 8.85 -24.10 34.33
N PRO A 648 7.66 -24.41 33.78
CA PRO A 648 6.40 -24.40 34.53
C PRO A 648 6.45 -25.27 35.81
N GLY A 649 6.48 -24.61 36.97
CA GLY A 649 6.65 -25.22 38.31
C GLY A 649 8.08 -25.20 38.87
N GLY A 650 9.01 -24.54 38.17
CA GLY A 650 10.43 -24.38 38.54
C GLY A 650 11.31 -25.57 38.14
N ALA A 651 12.62 -25.42 38.36
CA ALA A 651 13.66 -26.38 37.94
C ALA A 651 13.45 -27.83 38.43
N GLY A 652 12.65 -28.05 39.48
CA GLY A 652 12.27 -29.38 39.96
C GLY A 652 11.42 -30.20 38.98
N ASN A 653 10.78 -29.56 38.00
CA ASN A 653 9.99 -30.23 36.96
C ASN A 653 10.79 -30.58 35.69
N LYS A 654 12.10 -30.29 35.67
CA LYS A 654 12.97 -30.56 34.52
C LYS A 654 13.24 -32.06 34.35
N GLU A 655 12.72 -32.67 33.28
CA GLU A 655 12.93 -34.09 32.99
C GLU A 655 14.06 -34.37 32.00
N CYS A 656 14.45 -33.40 31.16
CA CYS A 656 15.55 -33.50 30.19
C CYS A 656 16.49 -32.29 30.25
N ASP A 657 17.79 -32.53 30.09
CA ASP A 657 18.80 -31.51 29.81
C ASP A 657 18.85 -31.23 28.31
N PHE A 658 18.74 -29.95 27.92
CA PHE A 658 18.87 -29.50 26.53
C PHE A 658 20.21 -28.77 26.31
N LYS A 659 20.95 -29.17 25.27
CA LYS A 659 22.16 -28.47 24.79
C LYS A 659 22.00 -28.15 23.30
N PRO A 660 22.13 -26.88 22.86
CA PRO A 660 22.21 -26.56 21.44
C PRO A 660 23.46 -27.19 20.82
N ILE A 661 23.36 -27.61 19.56
CA ILE A 661 24.50 -28.07 18.76
C ILE A 661 25.04 -26.89 17.93
N ASP A 662 26.36 -26.85 17.72
CA ASP A 662 27.04 -25.77 17.00
C ASP A 662 26.54 -25.63 15.55
N GLU A 663 26.28 -24.41 15.11
CA GLU A 663 25.74 -24.08 13.78
C GLU A 663 26.61 -24.62 12.63
N GLY A 664 27.95 -24.57 12.80
CA GLY A 664 28.90 -25.14 11.83
C GLY A 664 28.88 -26.66 11.74
N THR A 665 28.07 -27.34 12.57
CA THR A 665 27.85 -28.79 12.56
C THR A 665 26.42 -29.20 12.25
N TRP A 666 25.52 -28.26 11.96
CA TRP A 666 24.17 -28.58 11.49
C TRP A 666 24.24 -29.21 10.10
N GLY A 667 23.73 -30.44 9.98
CA GLY A 667 23.46 -31.05 8.68
C GLY A 667 22.23 -30.40 8.01
N THR A 668 21.90 -30.82 6.79
CA THR A 668 20.78 -30.30 6.00
C THR A 668 19.37 -30.61 6.57
N GLY A 669 19.28 -30.97 7.86
CA GLY A 669 18.04 -31.05 8.63
C GLY A 669 17.73 -29.77 9.44
N GLY A 670 18.59 -28.75 9.41
CA GLY A 670 18.36 -27.45 10.07
C GLY A 670 18.85 -27.36 11.52
N ARG A 671 18.47 -26.27 12.19
CA ARG A 671 18.79 -25.96 13.61
C ARG A 671 18.41 -27.13 14.52
N VAL A 672 19.35 -27.56 15.36
CA VAL A 672 19.20 -28.78 16.16
C VAL A 672 19.69 -28.62 17.60
N PHE A 673 18.88 -29.12 18.52
CA PHE A 673 19.21 -29.30 19.93
C PHE A 673 19.44 -30.78 20.21
N SER A 674 20.45 -31.10 21.01
CA SER A 674 20.50 -32.40 21.69
C SER A 674 19.75 -32.32 23.02
N PHE A 675 19.05 -33.40 23.39
CA PHE A 675 18.49 -33.54 24.72
C PHE A 675 18.68 -34.94 25.32
N THR A 676 18.87 -34.96 26.64
CA THR A 676 19.19 -36.17 27.40
C THR A 676 18.32 -36.24 28.65
N PRO A 677 17.65 -37.36 28.94
CA PRO A 677 16.90 -37.53 30.17
C PRO A 677 17.74 -37.35 31.45
N VAL A 678 17.28 -36.47 32.34
CA VAL A 678 17.86 -36.24 33.68
C VAL A 678 17.67 -37.47 34.56
N GLN A 679 16.50 -38.10 34.47
CA GLN A 679 16.21 -39.38 35.12
C GLN A 679 16.13 -40.51 34.09
N LYS A 680 17.18 -41.33 34.04
CA LYS A 680 17.23 -42.56 33.24
C LYS A 680 16.25 -43.62 33.77
N GLY A 681 15.84 -44.55 32.90
CA GLY A 681 14.94 -45.64 33.28
C GLY A 681 13.45 -45.30 33.29
N LYS A 682 13.04 -44.15 32.73
CA LYS A 682 11.64 -43.83 32.37
C LYS A 682 11.39 -44.15 30.89
N SER A 683 10.12 -44.21 30.50
CA SER A 683 9.65 -44.43 29.11
C SER A 683 8.81 -43.26 28.56
N ASP A 684 8.71 -42.18 29.34
CA ASP A 684 7.91 -40.99 29.06
C ASP A 684 8.64 -39.79 29.69
N TYR A 685 8.64 -38.66 28.99
CA TYR A 685 9.46 -37.48 29.29
C TYR A 685 8.77 -36.19 28.84
N LYS A 686 8.41 -35.33 29.78
CA LYS A 686 7.79 -34.03 29.48
C LYS A 686 8.82 -33.02 28.99
N ILE A 687 8.58 -32.47 27.80
CA ILE A 687 9.43 -31.48 27.13
C ILE A 687 8.80 -30.10 27.24
N TYR A 688 9.62 -29.10 27.57
CA TYR A 688 9.24 -27.70 27.67
C TYR A 688 10.15 -26.85 26.77
N LEU A 689 9.57 -26.26 25.72
CA LEU A 689 10.20 -25.32 24.81
C LEU A 689 9.32 -24.06 24.69
N LYS A 690 9.84 -23.00 24.07
CA LYS A 690 9.08 -21.79 23.76
C LYS A 690 9.44 -21.23 22.40
N THR A 691 8.52 -20.54 21.75
CA THR A 691 8.81 -19.84 20.48
C THR A 691 9.81 -18.70 20.68
N ASP A 692 10.65 -18.44 19.68
CA ASP A 692 11.54 -17.26 19.66
C ASP A 692 11.09 -16.14 18.71
N ARG A 693 10.05 -16.38 17.88
CA ARG A 693 9.36 -15.40 17.03
C ARG A 693 7.83 -15.60 17.04
N PRO A 694 7.00 -14.61 16.65
CA PRO A 694 5.54 -14.73 16.68
C PRO A 694 4.96 -15.72 15.66
N ASN A 695 5.07 -15.43 14.35
CA ASN A 695 4.82 -16.42 13.30
C ASN A 695 5.93 -17.48 13.38
N SER A 696 5.55 -18.69 13.79
CA SER A 696 6.42 -19.74 14.31
C SER A 696 6.02 -21.13 13.82
N ALA A 697 5.17 -21.21 12.80
CA ALA A 697 4.75 -22.48 12.21
C ALA A 697 5.94 -23.20 11.54
N GLU A 698 6.16 -24.47 11.88
CA GLU A 698 7.22 -25.31 11.29
C GLU A 698 7.00 -26.81 11.58
N VAL A 699 7.79 -27.68 10.94
CA VAL A 699 7.81 -29.12 11.23
C VAL A 699 8.92 -29.45 12.21
N ILE A 700 8.55 -29.86 13.43
CA ILE A 700 9.48 -30.27 14.47
C ILE A 700 9.79 -31.77 14.31
N ARG A 701 11.07 -32.14 14.19
CA ARG A 701 11.51 -33.55 14.10
C ARG A 701 12.21 -33.99 15.38
N ILE A 702 11.90 -35.18 15.88
CA ILE A 702 12.58 -35.83 17.00
C ILE A 702 13.19 -37.16 16.54
N ALA A 703 14.46 -37.40 16.86
CA ALA A 703 15.21 -38.61 16.49
C ALA A 703 16.16 -39.06 17.62
N SER A 704 16.64 -40.31 17.57
CA SER A 704 17.86 -40.68 18.30
C SER A 704 19.09 -39.98 17.72
N SER A 705 20.11 -39.78 18.55
CA SER A 705 21.44 -39.43 18.05
C SER A 705 22.07 -40.61 17.29
N GLU A 706 22.83 -40.32 16.23
CA GLU A 706 23.57 -41.33 15.44
C GLU A 706 25.09 -41.30 15.74
N SER A 707 25.54 -40.26 16.44
CA SER A 707 26.88 -40.09 16.98
C SER A 707 26.78 -39.45 18.37
N ASN A 708 27.86 -39.49 19.16
CA ASN A 708 27.89 -38.78 20.44
C ASN A 708 28.15 -37.28 20.18
N PRO A 709 27.34 -36.35 20.72
CA PRO A 709 27.62 -34.91 20.59
C PRO A 709 28.92 -34.46 21.28
N GLU A 710 29.49 -35.27 22.18
CA GLU A 710 30.83 -35.02 22.73
C GLU A 710 31.92 -35.65 21.83
N ALA A 711 32.72 -34.79 21.21
CA ALA A 711 33.68 -35.15 20.17
C ALA A 711 34.71 -36.20 20.64
N GLY A 712 34.79 -37.31 19.90
CA GLY A 712 35.71 -38.42 20.16
C GLY A 712 35.10 -39.64 20.84
N TYR A 713 33.79 -39.60 21.16
CA TYR A 713 33.06 -40.74 21.70
C TYR A 713 32.12 -41.41 20.68
N GLU A 714 32.00 -42.73 20.79
CA GLU A 714 31.04 -43.56 20.07
C GLU A 714 29.66 -43.47 20.75
N TYR A 715 28.57 -43.42 19.99
CA TYR A 715 27.21 -43.49 20.55
C TYR A 715 26.88 -44.94 20.96
N LYS A 716 26.24 -45.12 22.11
CA LYS A 716 25.95 -46.44 22.71
C LYS A 716 24.53 -46.58 23.26
N GLY A 717 23.69 -45.57 23.05
CA GLY A 717 22.28 -45.64 23.41
C GLY A 717 21.49 -46.53 22.46
N ASN A 718 20.22 -46.73 22.79
CA ASN A 718 19.25 -47.31 21.90
C ASN A 718 18.98 -46.38 20.70
N HIS A 719 18.53 -47.00 19.62
CA HIS A 719 18.13 -46.34 18.39
C HIS A 719 16.62 -46.48 18.21
N TYR A 720 15.90 -45.35 18.24
CA TYR A 720 14.45 -45.26 18.09
C TYR A 720 14.10 -44.63 16.74
N ARG A 721 13.12 -45.21 16.03
CA ARG A 721 12.55 -44.64 14.80
C ARG A 721 12.03 -43.23 15.04
N SER A 722 12.49 -42.29 14.21
CA SER A 722 12.21 -40.85 14.30
C SER A 722 10.75 -40.49 14.01
N ILE A 723 10.26 -39.40 14.61
CA ILE A 723 8.89 -38.87 14.46
C ILE A 723 8.91 -37.36 14.18
N THR A 724 7.83 -36.82 13.61
CA THR A 724 7.58 -35.38 13.47
C THR A 724 6.23 -34.98 14.05
N PHE A 725 6.10 -33.68 14.35
CA PHE A 725 4.83 -33.00 14.55
C PHE A 725 4.86 -31.61 13.91
N GLU A 726 3.68 -31.08 13.59
CA GLU A 726 3.47 -29.75 13.05
C GLU A 726 3.32 -28.77 14.22
N LEU A 727 4.22 -27.80 14.33
CA LEU A 727 3.99 -26.60 15.13
C LEU A 727 3.15 -25.66 14.26
N ALA A 728 1.96 -25.29 14.72
CA ALA A 728 1.01 -24.49 13.96
C ALA A 728 0.58 -23.27 14.77
N ASN A 729 0.39 -22.14 14.11
CA ASN A 729 -0.13 -20.95 14.76
C ASN A 729 -1.67 -20.98 14.80
N ASN A 730 -2.24 -20.44 15.88
CA ASN A 730 -3.63 -20.00 15.88
C ASN A 730 -3.76 -18.70 15.06
N ASP A 731 -5.00 -18.27 14.80
CA ASP A 731 -5.29 -16.94 14.23
C ASP A 731 -4.56 -15.81 14.98
N PRO A 732 -4.27 -14.67 14.31
CA PRO A 732 -3.85 -13.45 14.98
C PRO A 732 -4.82 -13.02 16.08
N PHE A 733 -4.29 -12.34 17.11
CA PHE A 733 -5.12 -11.64 18.08
C PHE A 733 -5.89 -10.49 17.41
N LYS A 734 -6.96 -9.98 18.02
CA LYS A 734 -7.76 -8.89 17.46
C LYS A 734 -8.07 -7.87 18.53
N PHE A 735 -7.99 -6.59 18.18
CA PHE A 735 -8.27 -5.50 19.11
C PHE A 735 -9.78 -5.34 19.35
N SER A 736 -10.63 -5.76 18.40
CA SER A 736 -12.10 -5.60 18.49
C SER A 736 -12.50 -4.15 18.79
N GLY A 737 -11.76 -3.24 18.16
CA GLY A 737 -11.66 -1.84 18.49
C GLY A 737 -12.98 -1.09 18.29
N LYS A 738 -13.19 -0.09 19.13
CA LYS A 738 -14.33 0.82 19.04
C LYS A 738 -13.88 2.23 19.36
N LEU A 739 -14.46 3.20 18.67
CA LEU A 739 -14.19 4.61 18.88
C LEU A 739 -15.48 5.29 19.30
N LYS A 740 -15.47 5.88 20.51
CA LYS A 740 -16.64 6.55 21.11
C LYS A 740 -16.44 8.05 21.17
N ASN A 741 -17.50 8.78 20.84
CA ASN A 741 -17.57 10.23 20.97
C ASN A 741 -18.99 10.60 21.43
N GLY A 742 -19.14 10.95 22.71
CA GLY A 742 -20.45 11.13 23.33
C GLY A 742 -21.33 9.88 23.25
N ASN A 743 -22.42 9.94 22.47
CA ASN A 743 -23.33 8.81 22.22
C ASN A 743 -23.00 8.01 20.94
N LEU A 744 -22.03 8.46 20.14
CA LEU A 744 -21.60 7.74 18.94
C LEU A 744 -20.69 6.57 19.32
N THR A 745 -20.78 5.47 18.56
CA THR A 745 -19.82 4.37 18.60
C THR A 745 -19.58 3.91 17.17
N ILE A 746 -18.32 3.90 16.76
CA ILE A 746 -17.83 3.42 15.46
C ILE A 746 -17.03 2.14 15.75
N ASN A 747 -17.22 1.06 15.01
CA ASN A 747 -16.43 -0.16 15.18
C ASN A 747 -15.18 -0.12 14.29
N ALA A 748 -14.21 -0.98 14.57
CA ALA A 748 -13.04 -1.17 13.73
C ALA A 748 -13.42 -1.46 12.27
N ASN A 749 -12.69 -0.83 11.36
CA ASN A 749 -12.83 -0.85 9.91
C ASN A 749 -14.17 -0.27 9.38
N GLU A 750 -14.82 0.60 10.17
CA GLU A 750 -15.98 1.40 9.76
C GLU A 750 -15.66 2.89 9.65
N SER A 751 -16.45 3.62 8.85
CA SER A 751 -16.41 5.08 8.78
C SER A 751 -17.42 5.72 9.73
N GLY A 752 -17.10 6.89 10.29
CA GLY A 752 -18.02 7.67 11.11
C GLY A 752 -17.81 9.18 10.98
N GLU A 753 -18.70 9.97 11.59
CA GLU A 753 -18.64 11.43 11.57
C GLU A 753 -18.59 12.03 12.99
N TRP A 754 -17.76 13.06 13.18
CA TRP A 754 -17.77 13.92 14.38
C TRP A 754 -18.19 15.35 14.05
N SER A 755 -18.79 16.08 15.00
CA SER A 755 -18.99 17.53 14.81
C SER A 755 -17.65 18.28 14.81
N TYR A 756 -17.67 19.51 14.32
CA TYR A 756 -16.50 20.40 14.39
C TYR A 756 -16.40 20.98 15.79
N GLU A 757 -15.38 20.64 16.58
CA GLU A 757 -15.11 21.16 17.93
C GLU A 757 -13.69 20.76 18.39
N VAL A 758 -13.05 21.58 19.24
CA VAL A 758 -11.79 21.22 19.94
C VAL A 758 -12.08 20.75 21.35
N GLY A 759 -11.34 19.75 21.81
CA GLY A 759 -11.47 19.20 23.15
C GLY A 759 -12.69 18.29 23.33
N GLN A 760 -13.28 17.77 22.25
CA GLN A 760 -14.34 16.77 22.36
C GLN A 760 -13.79 15.51 22.99
N GLU A 761 -14.48 14.94 23.97
CA GLU A 761 -14.09 13.67 24.58
C GLU A 761 -14.19 12.54 23.54
N VAL A 762 -13.08 11.83 23.34
CA VAL A 762 -12.99 10.65 22.47
C VAL A 762 -12.40 9.52 23.30
N ASP A 763 -13.06 8.36 23.33
CA ASP A 763 -12.53 7.17 23.98
C ASP A 763 -12.24 6.10 22.92
N LEU A 764 -10.97 5.69 22.83
CA LEU A 764 -10.53 4.58 21.99
C LEU A 764 -10.54 3.30 22.84
N GLU A 765 -11.43 2.37 22.51
CA GLU A 765 -11.59 1.10 23.19
C GLU A 765 -10.99 -0.05 22.40
N PHE A 766 -10.31 -0.98 23.07
CA PHE A 766 -9.80 -2.22 22.47
C PHE A 766 -9.51 -3.30 23.51
N ASP A 767 -9.60 -4.56 23.12
CA ASP A 767 -9.26 -5.71 23.95
C ASP A 767 -7.77 -6.05 23.84
N ILE A 768 -7.11 -6.24 24.99
CA ILE A 768 -5.84 -6.98 25.06
C ILE A 768 -6.13 -8.28 25.82
N THR A 769 -6.69 -9.25 25.10
CA THR A 769 -7.33 -10.42 25.70
C THR A 769 -6.97 -11.74 25.05
N SER A 770 -7.26 -12.84 25.74
CA SER A 770 -7.16 -14.20 25.23
C SER A 770 -8.39 -14.61 24.41
N PHE A 771 -8.20 -15.55 23.48
CA PHE A 771 -9.29 -16.22 22.77
C PHE A 771 -9.16 -17.75 22.87
N ARG A 772 -10.24 -18.47 22.57
CA ARG A 772 -10.27 -19.93 22.58
C ARG A 772 -9.81 -20.48 21.23
N GLY A 773 -8.66 -21.15 21.21
CA GLY A 773 -8.14 -21.82 20.02
C GLY A 773 -9.00 -23.01 19.56
N THR A 774 -8.80 -23.48 18.34
CA THR A 774 -9.55 -24.60 17.76
C THR A 774 -9.30 -25.94 18.46
N ASP A 775 -8.20 -26.05 19.22
CA ASP A 775 -7.89 -27.17 20.11
C ASP A 775 -8.53 -27.07 21.51
N ASN A 776 -9.37 -26.06 21.72
CA ASN A 776 -10.04 -25.74 22.98
C ASN A 776 -9.11 -25.28 24.12
N LYS A 777 -7.88 -24.81 23.85
CA LYS A 777 -7.03 -24.09 24.82
C LYS A 777 -7.17 -22.57 24.69
N SER A 778 -6.92 -21.84 25.79
CA SER A 778 -6.77 -20.38 25.78
C SER A 778 -5.47 -19.98 25.08
N ALA A 779 -5.56 -19.25 23.97
CA ALA A 779 -4.47 -18.50 23.37
C ALA A 779 -4.47 -17.07 23.95
N ASP A 780 -3.36 -16.62 24.55
CA ASP A 780 -3.24 -15.31 25.20
C ASP A 780 -2.06 -14.49 24.64
N PRO A 781 -2.07 -13.15 24.66
CA PRO A 781 -0.99 -12.32 24.11
C PRO A 781 0.18 -12.04 25.08
N PHE A 782 0.13 -12.51 26.34
CA PHE A 782 1.07 -12.13 27.40
C PHE A 782 2.35 -13.01 27.42
N GLY A 783 3.30 -12.69 28.29
CA GLY A 783 4.55 -13.44 28.50
C GLY A 783 5.80 -12.65 28.10
N THR A 784 5.68 -11.76 27.11
CA THR A 784 6.69 -10.77 26.73
C THR A 784 6.05 -9.37 26.82
N GLU A 785 6.83 -8.33 27.18
CA GLU A 785 6.34 -6.95 27.14
C GLU A 785 6.33 -6.46 25.69
N PHE A 786 5.22 -5.88 25.24
CA PHE A 786 5.05 -5.36 23.88
C PHE A 786 4.34 -4.01 23.87
N LYS A 787 4.30 -3.38 22.70
CA LYS A 787 3.59 -2.12 22.46
C LYS A 787 2.42 -2.34 21.52
N VAL A 788 1.37 -1.60 21.77
CA VAL A 788 0.33 -1.27 20.79
C VAL A 788 0.60 0.16 20.33
N TYR A 789 0.68 0.36 19.02
CA TYR A 789 0.80 1.67 18.40
C TYR A 789 -0.58 2.14 17.97
N ILE A 790 -0.84 3.44 18.14
CA ILE A 790 -2.09 4.09 17.77
C ILE A 790 -1.71 5.34 16.98
N ASP A 791 -1.89 5.34 15.66
CA ASP A 791 -1.71 6.55 14.86
C ASP A 791 -3.05 7.29 14.80
N ALA A 792 -3.10 8.49 15.40
CA ALA A 792 -4.31 9.30 15.52
C ALA A 792 -3.99 10.81 15.48
N PRO A 793 -3.51 11.35 14.33
CA PRO A 793 -2.88 12.67 14.27
C PRO A 793 -3.80 13.85 14.62
N MET A 794 -5.13 13.66 14.61
CA MET A 794 -6.14 14.64 15.02
C MET A 794 -6.40 14.68 16.54
N LEU A 795 -5.90 13.71 17.30
CA LEU A 795 -6.14 13.56 18.73
C LEU A 795 -4.95 14.01 19.59
N GLU A 796 -5.21 14.29 20.86
CA GLU A 796 -4.21 14.40 21.92
C GLU A 796 -4.71 13.67 23.18
N ILE A 797 -3.81 13.24 24.08
CA ILE A 797 -4.21 12.53 25.31
C ILE A 797 -5.01 13.47 26.22
N ASP A 798 -6.12 12.99 26.77
CA ASP A 798 -6.86 13.74 27.78
C ASP A 798 -6.41 13.40 29.20
N ASP A 799 -5.32 14.04 29.63
CA ASP A 799 -4.76 13.91 30.98
C ASP A 799 -5.77 14.19 32.12
N ASN A 800 -6.90 14.87 31.86
CA ASN A 800 -7.94 15.08 32.86
C ASN A 800 -8.77 13.81 33.12
N ARG A 801 -9.00 12.99 32.07
CA ARG A 801 -9.84 11.78 32.10
C ARG A 801 -9.01 10.49 32.24
N ARG A 802 -7.77 10.53 31.76
CA ARG A 802 -6.69 9.52 31.88
C ARG A 802 -6.65 8.75 33.21
N GLY A 803 -6.80 9.46 34.33
CA GLY A 803 -6.82 8.88 35.67
C GLY A 803 -5.56 8.10 36.04
N SER A 804 -5.65 7.24 37.05
CA SER A 804 -4.53 6.43 37.55
C SER A 804 -4.39 5.05 36.89
N ALA A 805 -5.24 4.72 35.92
CA ALA A 805 -5.21 3.43 35.20
C ALA A 805 -4.17 3.41 34.06
N TYR A 806 -3.86 4.58 33.50
CA TYR A 806 -3.01 4.76 32.32
C TYR A 806 -1.88 5.78 32.57
N PRO A 807 -0.95 5.52 33.52
CA PRO A 807 0.16 6.44 33.81
C PRO A 807 1.16 6.53 32.63
N GLU A 808 2.10 7.46 32.70
CA GLU A 808 2.97 7.86 31.57
C GLU A 808 3.91 6.73 31.10
N GLU A 809 4.26 5.79 31.98
CA GLU A 809 5.00 4.58 31.63
C GLU A 809 4.17 3.53 30.86
N ILE A 810 2.84 3.65 30.87
CA ILE A 810 1.90 2.73 30.18
C ILE A 810 1.32 3.36 28.91
N PHE A 811 0.88 4.62 28.94
CA PHE A 811 0.21 5.28 27.80
C PHE A 811 0.86 6.65 27.54
N LYS A 812 1.26 6.95 26.30
CA LYS A 812 2.01 8.18 25.97
C LYS A 812 2.06 8.42 24.46
N GLU A 813 2.54 9.59 24.07
CA GLU A 813 2.92 9.92 22.69
C GLU A 813 4.24 9.23 22.31
N ASP A 814 4.45 8.93 21.03
CA ASP A 814 5.76 8.48 20.51
C ASP A 814 6.66 9.70 20.28
N PRO A 815 7.82 9.81 20.96
CA PRO A 815 8.70 10.97 20.80
C PRO A 815 9.40 11.06 19.42
N ASN A 816 9.16 10.11 18.51
CA ASN A 816 9.77 10.05 17.18
C ASN A 816 8.76 10.26 16.03
N VAL A 817 7.44 10.20 16.29
CA VAL A 817 6.38 10.25 15.26
C VAL A 817 5.22 11.11 15.77
N GLU A 818 5.00 12.29 15.19
CA GLU A 818 3.89 13.16 15.62
C GLU A 818 2.54 12.49 15.34
N GLY A 819 1.63 12.52 16.32
CA GLY A 819 0.29 11.94 16.18
C GLY A 819 0.23 10.44 16.46
N ARG A 820 1.37 9.80 16.74
CA ARG A 820 1.43 8.41 17.21
C ARG A 820 1.42 8.36 18.73
N PHE A 821 0.70 7.39 19.26
CA PHE A 821 0.64 7.05 20.68
C PHE A 821 1.05 5.59 20.89
N ILE A 822 1.53 5.29 22.09
CA ILE A 822 2.01 3.97 22.51
C ILE A 822 1.24 3.56 23.76
N TYR A 823 0.61 2.39 23.72
CA TYR A 823 0.15 1.66 24.90
C TYR A 823 1.07 0.47 25.18
N VAL A 824 1.60 0.34 26.40
CA VAL A 824 2.57 -0.69 26.79
C VAL A 824 1.87 -1.84 27.51
N VAL A 825 1.85 -3.02 26.89
CA VAL A 825 1.31 -4.26 27.48
C VAL A 825 2.41 -4.97 28.25
N LYS A 826 2.22 -5.15 29.56
CA LYS A 826 3.20 -5.79 30.44
C LYS A 826 3.25 -7.31 30.26
N ALA A 827 4.43 -7.88 30.46
CA ALA A 827 4.68 -9.31 30.27
C ALA A 827 3.78 -10.22 31.13
N LYS A 828 3.35 -9.80 32.33
CA LYS A 828 2.40 -10.58 33.15
C LYS A 828 0.98 -10.09 32.92
N ARG A 829 0.07 -11.02 32.62
CA ARG A 829 -1.38 -10.78 32.49
C ARG A 829 -1.95 -9.94 33.63
N ASP A 830 -1.62 -10.28 34.87
CA ASP A 830 -2.14 -9.60 36.05
C ASP A 830 -1.59 -8.18 36.28
N GLU A 831 -0.49 -7.81 35.61
CA GLU A 831 0.05 -6.44 35.60
C GLU A 831 -0.70 -5.54 34.59
N ASN A 832 -1.62 -6.11 33.78
CA ASN A 832 -2.47 -5.41 32.81
C ASN A 832 -3.94 -5.31 33.25
N ARG A 833 -4.27 -5.51 34.54
CA ARG A 833 -5.65 -5.50 35.08
C ARG A 833 -6.17 -4.07 35.32
N ASN A 834 -6.00 -3.18 34.36
CA ASN A 834 -6.28 -1.74 34.45
C ASN A 834 -7.49 -1.26 33.61
N GLY A 835 -8.14 -2.15 32.86
CA GLY A 835 -9.31 -1.85 32.03
C GLY A 835 -10.65 -2.25 32.66
N THR A 836 -11.65 -2.55 31.83
CA THR A 836 -12.96 -3.13 32.24
C THR A 836 -13.08 -4.62 31.86
N ASP A 837 -14.18 -5.25 32.29
CA ASP A 837 -14.47 -6.68 32.09
C ASP A 837 -15.25 -6.97 30.78
N ASP A 838 -15.58 -5.92 30.02
CA ASP A 838 -16.52 -5.93 28.90
C ASP A 838 -15.90 -6.39 27.57
N VAL A 839 -14.82 -7.19 27.61
CA VAL A 839 -14.12 -7.67 26.41
C VAL A 839 -15.08 -8.35 25.42
N ALA A 840 -14.95 -8.02 24.13
CA ALA A 840 -15.82 -8.53 23.07
C ALA A 840 -15.51 -10.01 22.77
N ILE A 841 -14.23 -10.38 22.73
CA ILE A 841 -13.81 -11.76 22.51
C ILE A 841 -13.78 -12.49 23.86
N LYS A 842 -14.78 -13.36 24.10
CA LYS A 842 -14.83 -14.19 25.31
C LYS A 842 -14.09 -15.51 25.10
N ASP A 843 -13.12 -15.81 25.97
CA ASP A 843 -12.41 -17.09 26.00
C ASP A 843 -13.27 -18.17 26.70
N VAL A 844 -14.11 -18.87 25.93
CA VAL A 844 -15.07 -19.85 26.46
C VAL A 844 -14.96 -21.22 25.77
N ASP A 845 -15.04 -22.28 26.58
CA ASP A 845 -14.99 -23.69 26.16
C ASP A 845 -16.04 -24.01 25.09
N ASN A 846 -15.60 -24.47 23.92
CA ASN A 846 -16.49 -24.94 22.86
C ASN A 846 -16.83 -26.42 23.07
N GLY A 847 -17.89 -26.70 23.83
CA GLY A 847 -18.32 -28.06 24.17
C GLY A 847 -18.73 -28.98 23.01
N ASN A 848 -18.60 -28.56 21.74
CA ASN A 848 -18.65 -29.47 20.58
C ASN A 848 -17.27 -30.11 20.29
N VAL A 849 -16.18 -29.42 20.63
CA VAL A 849 -14.80 -29.87 20.44
C VAL A 849 -14.48 -30.96 21.47
N GLN A 850 -13.93 -32.09 21.02
CA GLN A 850 -13.66 -33.25 21.88
C GLN A 850 -12.21 -33.30 22.41
N VAL A 851 -11.33 -32.40 21.95
CA VAL A 851 -9.96 -32.25 22.47
C VAL A 851 -9.89 -31.24 23.61
N ASN A 852 -8.99 -31.49 24.56
CA ASN A 852 -8.78 -30.73 25.81
C ASN A 852 -10.06 -30.40 26.63
N PRO A 853 -11.09 -31.27 26.74
CA PRO A 853 -12.34 -30.93 27.41
C PRO A 853 -12.11 -30.76 28.92
N GLY A 854 -12.33 -29.54 29.44
CA GLY A 854 -12.12 -29.18 30.85
C GLY A 854 -11.06 -28.12 31.11
N VAL A 855 -10.41 -27.55 30.08
CA VAL A 855 -9.67 -26.29 30.22
C VAL A 855 -10.68 -25.16 30.40
N GLY A 856 -10.85 -24.67 31.62
CA GLY A 856 -11.82 -23.61 31.94
C GLY A 856 -11.59 -22.30 31.16
N PRO A 857 -12.57 -21.37 31.18
CA PRO A 857 -12.39 -20.04 30.62
C PRO A 857 -11.27 -19.30 31.36
N ALA A 858 -10.49 -18.51 30.64
CA ALA A 858 -9.51 -17.62 31.24
C ALA A 858 -10.19 -16.49 32.05
N ASP A 859 -9.48 -15.99 33.05
CA ASP A 859 -9.86 -14.75 33.72
C ASP A 859 -9.50 -13.55 32.82
N GLN A 860 -10.53 -12.93 32.23
CA GLN A 860 -10.44 -11.76 31.34
C GLN A 860 -10.77 -10.43 32.06
N THR A 861 -10.81 -10.41 33.40
CA THR A 861 -11.09 -9.21 34.21
C THR A 861 -10.14 -8.06 33.83
N GLY A 862 -10.66 -6.87 33.59
CA GLY A 862 -9.86 -5.67 33.29
C GLY A 862 -9.06 -5.68 31.98
N GLU A 863 -9.35 -6.58 31.03
CA GLU A 863 -8.62 -6.69 29.74
C GLU A 863 -9.14 -5.75 28.65
N HIS A 864 -10.35 -5.20 28.78
CA HIS A 864 -10.91 -4.21 27.85
C HIS A 864 -10.35 -2.82 28.16
N LYS A 865 -9.57 -2.24 27.25
CA LYS A 865 -8.95 -0.93 27.40
C LYS A 865 -9.89 0.16 26.90
N VAL A 866 -9.81 1.32 27.54
CA VAL A 866 -10.60 2.52 27.23
C VAL A 866 -9.63 3.70 27.40
N LEU A 867 -8.99 4.12 26.32
CA LEU A 867 -7.96 5.17 26.34
C LEU A 867 -8.60 6.54 26.05
N PRO A 868 -8.54 7.49 27.01
CA PRO A 868 -9.19 8.77 26.84
C PRO A 868 -8.29 9.75 26.08
N PHE A 869 -8.78 10.12 24.90
CA PHE A 869 -8.28 11.16 24.03
C PHE A 869 -9.22 12.37 24.03
N LYS A 870 -8.81 13.42 23.33
CA LYS A 870 -9.69 14.50 22.87
C LYS A 870 -9.25 15.07 21.54
N THR A 871 -10.16 15.72 20.81
CA THR A 871 -9.84 16.37 19.53
C THR A 871 -8.85 17.52 19.72
N LYS A 872 -7.66 17.45 19.11
CA LYS A 872 -6.61 18.49 19.21
C LYS A 872 -6.86 19.67 18.26
N SER A 873 -7.78 19.51 17.30
CA SER A 873 -8.08 20.49 16.25
C SER A 873 -9.55 20.43 15.81
N ILE A 874 -10.10 21.54 15.30
CA ILE A 874 -11.54 21.70 15.05
C ILE A 874 -12.02 20.81 13.89
N VAL A 875 -11.16 20.55 12.90
CA VAL A 875 -11.38 19.51 11.89
C VAL A 875 -10.60 18.28 12.32
N SER A 876 -11.31 17.23 12.72
CA SER A 876 -10.74 15.96 13.16
C SER A 876 -10.90 14.83 12.14
N ALA A 877 -11.28 15.17 10.91
CA ALA A 877 -11.35 14.23 9.79
C ALA A 877 -9.96 13.67 9.40
N GLY A 878 -9.89 12.35 9.21
CA GLY A 878 -8.69 11.58 8.93
C GLY A 878 -8.85 10.11 9.34
N GLU A 879 -7.80 9.31 9.20
CA GLU A 879 -7.79 7.92 9.65
C GLU A 879 -7.13 7.79 11.03
N ILE A 880 -7.62 6.86 11.84
CA ILE A 880 -7.00 6.38 13.08
C ILE A 880 -6.68 4.90 12.90
N THR A 881 -5.48 4.44 13.24
CA THR A 881 -5.11 3.00 13.18
C THR A 881 -4.68 2.47 14.54
N ILE A 882 -4.83 1.16 14.75
CA ILE A 882 -4.28 0.40 15.89
C ILE A 882 -3.46 -0.78 15.32
N SER A 883 -2.22 -0.93 15.78
CA SER A 883 -1.35 -2.06 15.43
C SER A 883 -0.50 -2.54 16.62
N ALA A 884 0.09 -3.73 16.51
CA ALA A 884 0.98 -4.29 17.53
C ALA A 884 2.46 -4.26 17.10
N ASP A 885 3.38 -4.40 18.06
CA ASP A 885 4.78 -4.73 17.74
C ASP A 885 4.88 -6.17 17.20
N GLU A 886 4.78 -6.30 15.88
CA GLU A 886 4.78 -7.57 15.11
C GLU A 886 6.00 -8.46 15.38
N ASN A 887 7.09 -7.90 15.91
CA ASN A 887 8.28 -8.65 16.32
C ASN A 887 8.06 -9.46 17.61
N VAL A 888 7.03 -9.11 18.38
CA VAL A 888 6.72 -9.66 19.70
C VAL A 888 5.38 -10.40 19.73
N VAL A 889 4.36 -9.91 19.03
CA VAL A 889 3.02 -10.52 18.95
C VAL A 889 2.27 -10.06 17.70
N ILE A 890 1.54 -10.96 17.02
CA ILE A 890 0.72 -10.62 15.86
C ILE A 890 -0.73 -10.37 16.28
N PHE A 891 -1.19 -9.13 16.09
CA PHE A 891 -2.60 -8.77 16.04
C PHE A 891 -3.02 -8.57 14.57
N SER A 892 -4.32 -8.63 14.28
CA SER A 892 -4.89 -7.98 13.11
C SER A 892 -4.93 -6.48 13.37
N ASP A 893 -4.32 -5.70 12.46
CA ASP A 893 -4.43 -4.25 12.49
C ASP A 893 -5.87 -3.81 12.17
N GLU A 894 -6.29 -2.69 12.74
CA GLU A 894 -7.66 -2.18 12.69
C GLU A 894 -7.63 -0.65 12.51
N SER A 895 -8.47 -0.08 11.63
CA SER A 895 -8.56 1.38 11.43
C SER A 895 -9.97 1.97 11.55
N PHE A 896 -10.08 3.29 11.61
CA PHE A 896 -11.33 4.04 11.70
C PHE A 896 -11.25 5.29 10.81
N THR A 897 -12.20 5.44 9.89
CA THR A 897 -12.22 6.57 8.94
C THR A 897 -13.16 7.66 9.44
N ILE A 898 -12.61 8.80 9.85
CA ILE A 898 -13.37 9.90 10.43
C ILE A 898 -13.59 11.00 9.39
N ALA A 899 -14.85 11.38 9.20
CA ALA A 899 -15.25 12.63 8.55
C ALA A 899 -15.75 13.63 9.60
N ASN A 900 -15.93 14.89 9.22
CA ASN A 900 -16.67 15.85 10.04
C ASN A 900 -18.08 16.08 9.48
N THR A 901 -19.09 15.96 10.36
CA THR A 901 -20.49 16.27 10.03
C THR A 901 -20.61 17.73 9.60
N PRO A 902 -21.15 18.01 8.39
CA PRO A 902 -21.31 19.39 7.92
C PRO A 902 -22.16 20.23 8.86
N ILE A 903 -21.74 21.45 9.15
CA ILE A 903 -22.53 22.43 9.91
C ILE A 903 -23.72 22.83 9.03
N THR A 904 -24.95 22.66 9.51
CA THR A 904 -26.17 22.95 8.73
C THR A 904 -26.99 24.07 9.36
N GLY A 905 -27.69 24.84 8.54
CA GLY A 905 -28.48 25.97 9.02
C GLY A 905 -29.33 26.62 7.94
N THR A 906 -29.83 27.82 8.20
CA THR A 906 -30.54 28.69 7.25
C THR A 906 -29.88 30.05 7.17
N ILE A 907 -29.86 30.63 5.96
CA ILE A 907 -29.29 31.95 5.70
C ILE A 907 -30.27 32.82 4.91
N GLU A 908 -30.48 34.02 5.43
CA GLU A 908 -31.42 35.00 4.91
C GLU A 908 -30.75 36.37 4.73
N PHE A 909 -31.26 37.19 3.82
CA PHE A 909 -30.81 38.56 3.55
C PHE A 909 -31.96 39.57 3.60
N SER A 910 -31.65 40.84 3.89
CA SER A 910 -32.65 41.92 4.00
C SER A 910 -32.12 43.29 3.56
N GLU A 911 -32.91 44.02 2.75
CA GLU A 911 -32.63 45.41 2.38
C GLU A 911 -33.14 46.45 3.40
N ASP A 912 -34.16 46.13 4.20
CA ASP A 912 -34.77 47.06 5.18
C ASP A 912 -34.44 46.71 6.64
N GLY A 913 -33.69 45.62 6.85
CA GLY A 913 -33.31 45.03 8.14
C GLY A 913 -34.46 44.42 8.94
N LYS A 914 -35.62 44.18 8.31
CA LYS A 914 -36.87 43.76 8.97
C LYS A 914 -37.57 42.63 8.21
N SER A 915 -37.48 42.67 6.89
CA SER A 915 -38.12 41.78 5.93
C SER A 915 -37.02 40.92 5.32
N TYR A 916 -36.92 39.67 5.77
CA TYR A 916 -35.86 38.74 5.38
C TYR A 916 -36.35 37.80 4.28
N SER A 917 -35.49 37.52 3.31
CA SER A 917 -35.70 36.54 2.23
C SER A 917 -34.59 35.47 2.29
N PRO A 918 -34.88 34.19 2.01
CA PRO A 918 -33.85 33.16 1.94
C PRO A 918 -32.86 33.46 0.80
N VAL A 919 -31.58 33.17 1.02
CA VAL A 919 -30.60 33.20 -0.08
C VAL A 919 -31.00 32.15 -1.14
N PRO A 920 -30.96 32.46 -2.45
CA PRO A 920 -31.25 31.48 -3.49
C PRO A 920 -30.33 30.26 -3.44
N LYS A 921 -30.83 29.11 -3.88
CA LYS A 921 -30.03 27.90 -4.15
C LYS A 921 -28.84 28.28 -5.04
N ASP A 922 -27.67 27.70 -4.75
CA ASP A 922 -26.40 27.95 -5.45
C ASP A 922 -25.89 29.41 -5.35
N GLY A 923 -26.49 30.23 -4.48
CA GLY A 923 -26.07 31.61 -4.23
C GLY A 923 -24.68 31.70 -3.59
N PHE A 924 -23.81 32.56 -4.13
CA PHE A 924 -22.42 32.70 -3.67
C PHE A 924 -22.33 33.44 -2.33
N VAL A 925 -22.17 32.69 -1.26
CA VAL A 925 -21.93 33.18 0.11
C VAL A 925 -20.47 32.99 0.47
N THR A 926 -19.86 34.03 1.04
CA THR A 926 -18.51 33.98 1.60
C THR A 926 -18.57 33.79 3.11
N PHE A 927 -17.59 33.09 3.68
CA PHE A 927 -17.55 32.73 5.10
C PHE A 927 -16.12 32.94 5.61
N GLU A 928 -15.85 34.17 6.03
CA GLU A 928 -14.50 34.75 6.12
C GLU A 928 -14.22 35.32 7.51
N VAL A 929 -12.96 35.46 7.95
CA VAL A 929 -12.65 35.99 9.30
C VAL A 929 -12.74 37.53 9.33
N GLU A 930 -13.16 38.10 10.47
CA GLU A 930 -13.10 39.56 10.71
C GLU A 930 -11.67 40.07 10.44
N GLY A 931 -11.50 40.85 9.36
CA GLY A 931 -10.20 41.38 8.94
C GLY A 931 -9.86 41.23 7.46
N GLY A 932 -10.58 40.38 6.70
CA GLY A 932 -10.50 40.31 5.22
C GLY A 932 -9.88 39.05 4.62
N SER A 933 -9.40 38.13 5.45
CA SER A 933 -8.92 36.78 5.13
C SER A 933 -8.81 36.03 6.47
N PRO A 934 -8.90 34.69 6.58
CA PRO A 934 -9.22 33.63 5.60
C PRO A 934 -10.67 33.49 5.13
N ARG A 935 -10.92 32.54 4.19
CA ARG A 935 -12.15 31.73 4.14
C ARG A 935 -11.98 30.47 4.98
N ILE A 936 -12.58 30.36 6.17
CA ILE A 936 -12.35 29.20 7.05
C ILE A 936 -13.14 27.93 6.69
N GLY A 937 -14.06 28.02 5.73
CA GLY A 937 -14.84 26.89 5.24
C GLY A 937 -15.51 27.17 3.90
N SER A 938 -16.09 26.12 3.33
CA SER A 938 -16.95 26.18 2.13
C SER A 938 -18.42 26.07 2.52
N MET A 939 -19.24 27.06 2.16
CA MET A 939 -20.68 27.05 2.37
C MET A 939 -21.43 26.82 1.05
N THR A 940 -22.32 25.83 1.01
CA THR A 940 -23.17 25.49 -0.14
C THR A 940 -24.62 25.80 0.19
N ILE A 941 -25.28 26.62 -0.64
CA ILE A 941 -26.69 27.01 -0.43
C ILE A 941 -27.62 26.11 -1.24
N THR A 942 -28.58 25.52 -0.55
CA THR A 942 -29.61 24.61 -1.10
C THR A 942 -30.99 25.30 -1.08
N GLU A 943 -32.07 24.54 -1.28
CA GLU A 943 -33.43 25.10 -1.37
C GLU A 943 -33.91 25.74 -0.05
N ASP A 944 -34.75 26.78 -0.18
CA ASP A 944 -35.24 27.65 0.90
C ASP A 944 -34.14 28.35 1.73
N GLY A 945 -32.95 28.57 1.17
CA GLY A 945 -31.83 29.21 1.87
C GLY A 945 -31.20 28.34 2.97
N LYS A 946 -31.42 27.01 2.94
CA LYS A 946 -30.72 26.08 3.82
C LYS A 946 -29.27 25.92 3.37
N TYR A 947 -28.30 26.01 4.26
CA TYR A 947 -26.89 25.83 3.94
C TYR A 947 -26.28 24.57 4.55
N THR A 948 -25.24 24.06 3.90
CA THR A 948 -24.24 23.18 4.51
C THR A 948 -22.88 23.88 4.48
N LEU A 949 -22.12 23.80 5.58
CA LEU A 949 -20.83 24.43 5.77
C LEU A 949 -19.82 23.37 6.22
N ARG A 950 -18.73 23.24 5.48
CA ARG A 950 -17.58 22.40 5.85
C ARG A 950 -16.40 23.30 6.18
N LEU A 951 -15.91 23.24 7.42
CA LEU A 951 -14.67 23.90 7.81
C LEU A 951 -13.46 23.08 7.31
N ARG A 952 -12.33 23.76 7.14
CA ARG A 952 -11.09 23.18 6.57
C ARG A 952 -10.00 22.99 7.63
N LYS A 953 -9.15 21.96 7.47
CA LYS A 953 -8.17 21.55 8.50
C LYS A 953 -6.88 22.36 8.47
N GLU A 954 -6.54 22.88 7.30
CA GLU A 954 -5.33 23.64 7.06
C GLU A 954 -5.30 24.99 7.82
N TYR A 955 -6.47 25.57 8.09
CA TYR A 955 -6.60 26.95 8.61
C TYR A 955 -6.62 27.03 10.14
N ARG A 956 -6.03 28.09 10.71
CA ARG A 956 -5.98 28.32 12.16
C ARG A 956 -7.10 29.26 12.64
N TYR A 957 -8.01 28.74 13.47
CA TYR A 957 -9.12 29.49 14.05
C TYR A 957 -9.48 29.02 15.47
N ASP A 958 -10.02 29.92 16.31
CA ASP A 958 -10.41 29.72 17.71
C ASP A 958 -11.94 29.52 17.78
N TRP A 959 -12.39 28.38 18.31
CA TRP A 959 -13.80 27.99 18.37
C TRP A 959 -14.70 29.01 19.09
N GLU A 960 -14.18 29.69 20.11
CA GLU A 960 -14.90 30.64 20.96
C GLU A 960 -14.67 32.11 20.53
N ARG A 961 -13.64 32.39 19.70
CA ARG A 961 -13.19 33.77 19.42
C ARG A 961 -12.97 34.17 17.97
N THR A 962 -12.91 33.23 17.03
CA THR A 962 -12.84 33.58 15.60
C THR A 962 -14.19 34.10 15.15
N LYS A 963 -14.32 35.43 15.21
CA LYS A 963 -15.38 36.18 14.54
C LYS A 963 -15.32 35.97 13.03
N ILE A 964 -16.48 35.93 12.43
CA ILE A 964 -16.69 35.64 11.02
C ILE A 964 -17.57 36.71 10.40
N TRP A 965 -17.19 37.17 9.22
CA TRP A 965 -18.02 37.91 8.29
C TRP A 965 -18.64 36.95 7.28
N VAL A 966 -19.95 37.04 7.13
CA VAL A 966 -20.70 36.30 6.10
C VAL A 966 -21.21 37.31 5.07
N HIS A 967 -20.75 37.18 3.82
CA HIS A 967 -21.17 38.07 2.73
C HIS A 967 -21.95 37.31 1.67
N TYR A 968 -23.12 37.82 1.28
CA TYR A 968 -23.83 37.43 0.07
C TYR A 968 -23.83 38.59 -0.93
N ARG A 969 -23.46 38.32 -2.18
CA ARG A 969 -23.34 39.35 -3.23
C ARG A 969 -24.30 39.07 -4.40
N VAL A 970 -25.14 40.05 -4.74
CA VAL A 970 -26.11 39.97 -5.85
C VAL A 970 -26.52 41.38 -6.28
N ASP A 971 -26.72 41.61 -7.59
CA ASP A 971 -27.20 42.88 -8.17
C ASP A 971 -26.49 44.15 -7.64
N ASP A 972 -25.15 44.15 -7.67
CA ASP A 972 -24.25 45.19 -7.11
C ASP A 972 -24.41 45.47 -5.60
N LYS A 973 -25.21 44.68 -4.87
CA LYS A 973 -25.39 44.78 -3.42
C LYS A 973 -24.56 43.73 -2.69
N ILE A 974 -23.99 44.13 -1.56
CA ILE A 974 -23.40 43.21 -0.57
C ILE A 974 -24.33 43.18 0.65
N TYR A 975 -24.70 41.98 1.07
CA TYR A 975 -25.40 41.74 2.32
C TYR A 975 -24.41 41.10 3.29
N HIS A 976 -24.28 41.69 4.47
CA HIS A 976 -23.27 41.36 5.48
C HIS A 976 -23.92 40.87 6.78
N ALA A 977 -23.29 39.91 7.45
CA ALA A 977 -23.54 39.55 8.84
C ALA A 977 -22.25 39.29 9.62
N ASP A 978 -22.13 39.88 10.81
CA ASP A 978 -21.20 39.44 11.84
C ASP A 978 -21.72 38.17 12.53
N VAL A 979 -20.85 37.17 12.67
CA VAL A 979 -21.01 35.97 13.51
C VAL A 979 -19.87 36.01 14.53
N ASN A 980 -20.16 36.03 15.83
CA ASN A 980 -19.14 36.38 16.83
C ASN A 980 -18.15 35.23 17.11
N SER A 981 -18.56 33.98 16.88
CA SER A 981 -17.70 32.79 16.94
C SER A 981 -18.30 31.62 16.15
N LEU A 982 -17.47 30.63 15.81
CA LEU A 982 -17.97 29.37 15.24
C LEU A 982 -18.97 28.66 16.15
N LYS A 983 -18.73 28.71 17.47
CA LYS A 983 -19.65 28.17 18.47
C LYS A 983 -21.01 28.84 18.45
N GLU A 984 -21.10 30.17 18.33
CA GLU A 984 -22.40 30.86 18.22
C GLU A 984 -23.18 30.36 17.00
N LEU A 985 -22.49 30.12 15.87
CA LEU A 985 -23.09 29.57 14.66
C LEU A 985 -23.50 28.09 14.81
N PHE A 986 -22.75 27.31 15.58
CA PHE A 986 -23.07 25.91 15.84
C PHE A 986 -24.25 25.75 16.82
N GLU A 987 -24.32 26.61 17.84
CA GLU A 987 -25.48 26.71 18.75
C GLU A 987 -26.72 27.31 18.05
N ASN A 988 -26.54 28.17 17.04
CA ASN A 988 -27.62 28.79 16.26
C ASN A 988 -27.22 29.00 14.78
N GLY A 989 -27.49 28.00 13.94
CA GLY A 989 -27.26 28.06 12.49
C GLY A 989 -28.20 28.99 11.71
N THR A 990 -28.64 30.11 12.26
CA THR A 990 -29.50 31.09 11.57
C THR A 990 -28.73 32.37 11.25
N ILE A 991 -28.22 32.49 10.02
CA ILE A 991 -27.48 33.67 9.56
C ILE A 991 -28.46 34.69 8.96
N LYS A 992 -28.38 35.95 9.40
CA LYS A 992 -29.27 37.05 8.97
C LYS A 992 -28.46 38.26 8.50
N MET A 993 -28.27 38.36 7.18
CA MET A 993 -27.48 39.42 6.56
C MET A 993 -28.32 40.67 6.28
N ASN A 994 -27.71 41.83 6.43
CA ASN A 994 -28.30 43.15 6.18
C ASN A 994 -27.52 43.84 5.06
N LEU A 995 -28.18 44.68 4.26
CA LEU A 995 -27.52 45.47 3.22
C LEU A 995 -26.41 46.36 3.82
N GLU A 996 -25.19 46.21 3.31
CA GLU A 996 -24.03 47.03 3.65
C GLU A 996 -24.20 48.47 3.09
N GLN A 997 -23.71 49.50 3.78
CA GLN A 997 -24.01 50.93 3.52
C GLN A 997 -22.79 51.76 3.09
#